data_AF-A0A2V2UX22-F1
#
_entry.id   AF-A0A2V2UX22-F1
#
_cell.length_a   1.000
_cell.length_b   1.000
_cell.length_c   1.000
_cell.angle_alpha   90.00
_cell.angle_beta   90.00
_cell.angle_gamma   90.00
#
_symmetry.space_group_name_H-M   'P 1'
#
loop_
_entity.id
_entity.type
_entity.pdbx_description
1 polymer ?
#
loop_
_entity_poly.entity_id
_entity_poly.type
_entity_poly.pdbx_seq_one_letter_code
_entity_poly.pdbx_strand_id
1 'polypeptide(L)'
;MQSPVRNAAAIAATEEALRGRVEELALARVAAEDVLLAKYPFFATLPGAVLLANEDVKRSPLFATLAARYEELAAQPEVDESELETVKEALLQSAARLLSEEKEAEQAAAEARNALHAQYPMCARDVGDVVAKDPTIAGLIARRSELLKDPVGNSDAIADVDNILHRRGLEVEAARKRRGKPLQPDGLFAFDDVELDDREVSDYRARRQRQRHARQLHACIIPEGETGEIIYEDAQLPQKPLIASSVVKSDPYFQELGVLRDALVVEGREVNAPAIQCVEEQMRRRMQQLRSDERKAAKAEARREQWLLEQHPYLDGVAVAGLPLSKLGLSEDEEFMKLAEERTVLAASPEKNAEALAAKEQCLRARAAQLAAAVVRQEAALREQMPYLMHLPFDVALRELHLESNPEFVALLAKHAALCEDPDRAGGAEAKRLERAMRDLAKRLAEDVVEARRRALVETENLHEKYPCLPEEPAPGVAIVEVGLMEDPVFRALSHELDGLRADPAKNAEQIAATERAVRARAMELGSAKLQATEEEQRKYPFLPRRVDDVLMSDLHLAEDGVFQELVARRDALVATGPGSNPELLTATERQLRGRASELAAANKAVDAFRADEDEAVRARNPFLESNEVKLVPLREFGLPSDPTYAALANERLQLMQSPVRNAAAIAATEEALRGRVEELALARAAAEDVLLAKYPFFAALPGAVLLANEDVKRSPLFATLAARYEELAAQPEVDESELETVKEALLQSAARLLSEEKEAEQAAAEARQCPPRAVSHVRA
;
A
#
# COMPACT_ATOMS: atom_id res chain seq x y z
N MET A 1 -24.93 32.22 31.66
CA MET A 1 -24.63 31.88 33.07
C MET A 1 -25.59 30.82 33.61
N GLN A 2 -25.60 29.62 33.01
CA GLN A 2 -25.88 28.33 33.65
C GLN A 2 -24.95 27.31 32.95
N SER A 3 -24.55 26.24 33.64
CA SER A 3 -23.33 25.48 33.27
C SER A 3 -23.57 24.31 32.30
N PRO A 4 -22.69 24.08 31.30
CA PRO A 4 -22.75 22.90 30.42
C PRO A 4 -22.44 21.58 31.13
N VAL A 5 -21.81 21.63 32.32
CA VAL A 5 -21.45 20.46 33.14
C VAL A 5 -22.64 19.53 33.44
N ARG A 6 -23.88 20.04 33.34
CA ARG A 6 -25.09 19.27 33.69
C ARG A 6 -25.45 18.15 32.71
N ASN A 7 -24.94 18.18 31.47
CA ASN A 7 -25.28 17.19 30.45
C ASN A 7 -24.18 16.14 30.21
N ALA A 8 -22.91 16.39 30.58
CA ALA A 8 -21.82 15.45 30.30
C ALA A 8 -22.06 14.03 30.87
N ALA A 9 -22.59 13.93 32.10
CA ALA A 9 -22.96 12.65 32.70
C ALA A 9 -24.21 12.00 32.06
N ALA A 10 -25.09 12.78 31.43
CA ALA A 10 -26.24 12.25 30.70
C ALA A 10 -25.85 11.77 29.30
N ILE A 11 -24.94 12.50 28.63
CA ILE A 11 -24.34 12.14 27.35
C ILE A 11 -23.54 10.85 27.50
N ALA A 12 -22.59 10.80 28.44
CA ALA A 12 -21.81 9.59 28.73
C ALA A 12 -22.71 8.39 29.10
N ALA A 13 -23.77 8.59 29.89
CA ALA A 13 -24.72 7.52 30.20
C ALA A 13 -25.57 7.08 28.98
N THR A 14 -25.85 7.97 28.02
CA THR A 14 -26.48 7.56 26.74
C THR A 14 -25.48 6.93 25.77
N GLU A 15 -24.22 7.34 25.75
CA GLU A 15 -23.15 6.73 24.95
C GLU A 15 -22.79 5.33 25.46
N GLU A 16 -22.72 5.15 26.79
CA GLU A 16 -22.55 3.86 27.46
C GLU A 16 -23.77 2.96 27.25
N ALA A 17 -25.00 3.50 27.35
CA ALA A 17 -26.21 2.75 27.04
C ALA A 17 -26.37 2.42 25.55
N LEU A 18 -25.89 3.27 24.64
CA LEU A 18 -25.89 3.00 23.19
C LEU A 18 -24.81 1.99 22.82
N ARG A 19 -23.58 2.13 23.34
CA ARG A 19 -22.51 1.15 23.16
C ARG A 19 -22.92 -0.22 23.72
N GLY A 20 -23.39 -0.26 24.95
CA GLY A 20 -23.92 -1.48 25.57
C GLY A 20 -25.10 -2.07 24.79
N ARG A 21 -25.92 -1.24 24.11
CA ARG A 21 -27.01 -1.70 23.25
C ARG A 21 -26.56 -2.15 21.85
N VAL A 22 -25.49 -1.59 21.30
CA VAL A 22 -24.85 -2.09 20.05
C VAL A 22 -24.14 -3.41 20.33
N GLU A 23 -23.44 -3.53 21.45
CA GLU A 23 -22.88 -4.79 21.95
C GLU A 23 -23.99 -5.81 22.24
N GLU A 24 -25.07 -5.43 22.92
CA GLU A 24 -26.26 -6.27 23.14
C GLU A 24 -26.91 -6.71 21.82
N LEU A 25 -27.05 -5.84 20.83
CA LEU A 25 -27.65 -6.18 19.53
C LEU A 25 -26.72 -7.04 18.67
N ALA A 26 -25.40 -6.82 18.70
CA ALA A 26 -24.42 -7.67 18.03
C ALA A 26 -24.38 -9.06 18.66
N LEU A 27 -24.29 -9.14 20.00
CA LEU A 27 -24.32 -10.39 20.75
C LEU A 27 -25.68 -11.09 20.62
N ALA A 28 -26.80 -10.37 20.58
CA ALA A 28 -28.12 -10.96 20.34
C ALA A 28 -28.30 -11.42 18.88
N ARG A 29 -27.66 -10.77 17.90
CA ARG A 29 -27.64 -11.22 16.51
C ARG A 29 -26.84 -12.53 16.38
N VAL A 30 -25.62 -12.57 16.94
CA VAL A 30 -24.77 -13.77 16.95
C VAL A 30 -25.45 -14.89 17.75
N ALA A 31 -25.95 -14.63 18.96
CA ALA A 31 -26.68 -15.63 19.74
C ALA A 31 -27.98 -16.10 19.06
N ALA A 32 -28.66 -15.26 18.29
CA ALA A 32 -29.81 -15.66 17.48
C ALA A 32 -29.43 -16.40 16.18
N GLU A 33 -28.18 -16.29 15.73
CA GLU A 33 -27.58 -17.13 14.70
C GLU A 33 -27.18 -18.49 15.28
N ASP A 34 -26.45 -18.50 16.41
CA ASP A 34 -26.09 -19.72 17.15
C ASP A 34 -27.33 -20.54 17.54
N VAL A 35 -28.39 -19.91 18.02
CA VAL A 35 -29.68 -20.58 18.33
C VAL A 35 -30.35 -21.11 17.06
N LEU A 36 -30.24 -20.42 15.92
CA LEU A 36 -30.81 -20.86 14.65
C LEU A 36 -30.00 -22.04 14.08
N LEU A 37 -28.68 -21.99 14.11
CA LEU A 37 -27.79 -23.06 13.64
C LEU A 37 -27.81 -24.27 14.59
N ALA A 38 -27.89 -24.08 15.91
CA ALA A 38 -28.04 -25.19 16.87
C ALA A 38 -29.38 -25.92 16.68
N LYS A 39 -30.45 -25.20 16.32
CA LYS A 39 -31.78 -25.78 16.05
C LYS A 39 -31.91 -26.36 14.64
N TYR A 40 -31.16 -25.82 13.68
CA TYR A 40 -31.17 -26.19 12.27
C TYR A 40 -29.74 -26.31 11.68
N PRO A 41 -28.93 -27.31 12.08
CA PRO A 41 -27.50 -27.36 11.74
C PRO A 41 -27.20 -27.42 10.24
N PHE A 42 -28.15 -27.92 9.45
CA PHE A 42 -28.01 -28.01 8.00
C PHE A 42 -27.93 -26.65 7.30
N PHE A 43 -28.41 -25.55 7.91
CA PHE A 43 -28.23 -24.19 7.33
C PHE A 43 -26.77 -23.74 7.28
N ALA A 44 -25.85 -24.35 8.07
CA ALA A 44 -24.42 -24.09 7.97
C ALA A 44 -23.83 -24.47 6.59
N THR A 45 -24.57 -25.21 5.76
CA THR A 45 -24.19 -25.54 4.38
C THR A 45 -24.52 -24.43 3.36
N LEU A 46 -25.31 -23.41 3.75
CA LEU A 46 -25.70 -22.31 2.86
C LEU A 46 -24.67 -21.17 2.87
N PRO A 47 -24.12 -20.77 1.70
CA PRO A 47 -23.32 -19.55 1.59
C PRO A 47 -24.13 -18.32 2.02
N GLY A 48 -23.67 -17.61 3.06
CA GLY A 48 -24.35 -16.44 3.60
C GLY A 48 -25.32 -16.71 4.76
N ALA A 49 -25.25 -17.87 5.43
CA ALA A 49 -26.09 -18.21 6.60
C ALA A 49 -26.16 -17.11 7.69
N VAL A 50 -25.10 -16.31 7.86
CA VAL A 50 -24.99 -15.12 8.75
C VAL A 50 -26.09 -14.07 8.54
N LEU A 51 -26.72 -14.06 7.36
CA LEU A 51 -27.84 -13.16 7.04
C LEU A 51 -29.21 -13.75 7.43
N LEU A 52 -29.33 -15.08 7.64
CA LEU A 52 -30.58 -15.71 8.09
C LEU A 52 -31.00 -15.28 9.51
N ALA A 53 -30.08 -14.70 10.28
CA ALA A 53 -30.36 -14.07 11.56
C ALA A 53 -31.13 -12.73 11.46
N ASN A 54 -31.21 -12.10 10.27
CA ASN A 54 -32.00 -10.88 10.03
C ASN A 54 -33.48 -11.06 10.43
N GLU A 55 -34.13 -10.01 10.95
CA GLU A 55 -35.56 -10.08 11.29
C GLU A 55 -36.45 -10.40 10.07
N ASP A 56 -36.10 -9.89 8.89
CA ASP A 56 -36.95 -10.03 7.71
C ASP A 56 -36.99 -11.46 7.13
N VAL A 57 -35.91 -12.24 7.34
CA VAL A 57 -35.93 -13.70 7.09
C VAL A 57 -36.89 -14.40 8.06
N LYS A 58 -36.83 -14.03 9.35
CA LYS A 58 -37.72 -14.56 10.41
C LYS A 58 -39.18 -14.14 10.24
N ARG A 59 -39.45 -13.06 9.50
CA ARG A 59 -40.79 -12.59 9.12
C ARG A 59 -41.36 -13.30 7.88
N SER A 60 -40.59 -14.13 7.16
CA SER A 60 -41.09 -14.89 6.02
C SER A 60 -42.11 -15.95 6.45
N PRO A 61 -43.40 -15.84 6.04
CA PRO A 61 -44.45 -16.75 6.52
C PRO A 61 -44.27 -18.17 5.98
N LEU A 62 -43.64 -18.34 4.81
CA LEU A 62 -43.36 -19.64 4.22
C LEU A 62 -42.23 -20.34 4.99
N PHE A 63 -41.14 -19.62 5.31
CA PHE A 63 -40.06 -20.15 6.13
C PHE A 63 -40.56 -20.55 7.52
N ALA A 64 -41.33 -19.68 8.19
CA ALA A 64 -41.92 -19.98 9.50
C ALA A 64 -42.86 -21.20 9.48
N THR A 65 -43.62 -21.41 8.40
CA THR A 65 -44.52 -22.56 8.24
C THR A 65 -43.74 -23.87 8.05
N LEU A 66 -42.67 -23.86 7.25
CA LEU A 66 -41.81 -25.02 7.05
C LEU A 66 -41.00 -25.34 8.31
N ALA A 67 -40.55 -24.32 9.04
CA ALA A 67 -39.85 -24.45 10.32
C ALA A 67 -40.74 -25.15 11.37
N ALA A 68 -41.99 -24.70 11.52
CA ALA A 68 -42.96 -25.35 12.39
C ALA A 68 -43.20 -26.82 12.01
N ARG A 69 -43.39 -27.13 10.71
CA ARG A 69 -43.56 -28.53 10.26
C ARG A 69 -42.31 -29.39 10.49
N TYR A 70 -41.11 -28.83 10.35
CA TYR A 70 -39.87 -29.55 10.66
C TYR A 70 -39.80 -29.90 12.15
N GLU A 71 -40.13 -28.95 13.03
CA GLU A 71 -40.16 -29.16 14.47
C GLU A 71 -41.23 -30.19 14.89
N GLU A 72 -42.41 -30.17 14.26
CA GLU A 72 -43.48 -31.16 14.47
C GLU A 72 -43.11 -32.57 13.98
N LEU A 73 -42.33 -32.71 12.91
CA LEU A 73 -41.84 -34.01 12.42
C LEU A 73 -40.66 -34.53 13.26
N ALA A 74 -39.71 -33.66 13.61
CA ALA A 74 -38.53 -34.02 14.40
C ALA A 74 -38.87 -34.40 15.87
N ALA A 75 -40.06 -34.02 16.36
CA ALA A 75 -40.54 -34.35 17.70
C ALA A 75 -41.31 -35.70 17.79
N GLN A 76 -41.51 -36.42 16.67
CA GLN A 76 -42.28 -37.67 16.67
C GLN A 76 -41.42 -38.87 17.13
N PRO A 77 -42.00 -39.84 17.87
CA PRO A 77 -41.25 -40.97 18.43
C PRO A 77 -40.85 -42.02 17.37
N GLU A 78 -41.57 -42.07 16.25
CA GLU A 78 -41.19 -42.77 15.04
C GLU A 78 -41.12 -41.70 13.93
N VAL A 79 -39.91 -41.26 13.60
CA VAL A 79 -39.67 -40.21 12.60
C VAL A 79 -39.75 -40.83 11.20
N ASP A 80 -40.64 -40.32 10.35
CA ASP A 80 -40.53 -40.58 8.90
C ASP A 80 -39.34 -39.76 8.36
N GLU A 81 -38.20 -40.42 8.23
CA GLU A 81 -36.96 -39.80 7.72
C GLU A 81 -37.14 -39.21 6.31
N SER A 82 -38.07 -39.73 5.51
CA SER A 82 -38.32 -39.24 4.14
C SER A 82 -39.17 -37.97 4.12
N GLU A 83 -40.21 -37.87 4.94
CA GLU A 83 -40.91 -36.60 5.14
C GLU A 83 -40.00 -35.56 5.82
N LEU A 84 -39.19 -35.95 6.81
CA LEU A 84 -38.30 -35.02 7.48
C LEU A 84 -37.25 -34.45 6.52
N GLU A 85 -36.61 -35.27 5.68
CA GLU A 85 -35.59 -34.80 4.73
C GLU A 85 -36.20 -33.88 3.66
N THR A 86 -37.39 -34.20 3.13
CA THR A 86 -38.05 -33.31 2.16
C THR A 86 -38.44 -31.95 2.77
N VAL A 87 -38.74 -31.88 4.08
CA VAL A 87 -38.97 -30.60 4.77
C VAL A 87 -37.65 -29.87 5.07
N LYS A 88 -36.53 -30.56 5.35
CA LYS A 88 -35.20 -29.93 5.41
C LYS A 88 -34.82 -29.30 4.07
N GLU A 89 -35.02 -30.03 2.97
CA GLU A 89 -34.69 -29.53 1.64
C GLU A 89 -35.57 -28.32 1.27
N ALA A 90 -36.86 -28.38 1.57
CA ALA A 90 -37.76 -27.22 1.40
C ALA A 90 -37.35 -26.02 2.26
N LEU A 91 -36.86 -26.23 3.49
CA LEU A 91 -36.30 -25.18 4.35
C LEU A 91 -35.02 -24.58 3.77
N LEU A 92 -34.08 -25.42 3.31
CA LEU A 92 -32.84 -25.00 2.64
C LEU A 92 -33.14 -24.19 1.38
N GLN A 93 -34.05 -24.67 0.54
CA GLN A 93 -34.51 -23.97 -0.66
C GLN A 93 -35.19 -22.63 -0.30
N SER A 94 -36.05 -22.59 0.74
CA SER A 94 -36.67 -21.33 1.19
C SER A 94 -35.66 -20.34 1.76
N ALA A 95 -34.66 -20.80 2.52
CA ALA A 95 -33.59 -19.95 3.06
C ALA A 95 -32.70 -19.41 1.93
N ALA A 96 -32.25 -20.28 1.03
CA ALA A 96 -31.48 -19.90 -0.15
C ALA A 96 -32.25 -18.90 -1.04
N ARG A 97 -33.57 -19.06 -1.18
CA ARG A 97 -34.41 -18.12 -1.95
C ARG A 97 -34.56 -16.76 -1.28
N LEU A 98 -34.65 -16.70 0.05
CA LEU A 98 -34.66 -15.43 0.78
C LEU A 98 -33.30 -14.72 0.71
N LEU A 99 -32.20 -15.47 0.81
CA LEU A 99 -30.84 -14.95 0.61
C LEU A 99 -30.62 -14.49 -0.84
N SER A 100 -31.19 -15.18 -1.84
CA SER A 100 -31.15 -14.71 -3.23
C SER A 100 -32.05 -13.50 -3.46
N GLU A 101 -33.22 -13.41 -2.83
CA GLU A 101 -34.09 -12.22 -2.89
C GLU A 101 -33.45 -10.99 -2.22
N GLU A 102 -32.79 -11.15 -1.07
CA GLU A 102 -32.02 -10.08 -0.40
C GLU A 102 -30.85 -9.61 -1.28
N LYS A 103 -30.11 -10.57 -1.87
CA LYS A 103 -29.01 -10.30 -2.81
C LYS A 103 -29.48 -9.71 -4.14
N GLU A 104 -30.63 -10.12 -4.67
CA GLU A 104 -31.24 -9.54 -5.87
C GLU A 104 -31.79 -8.14 -5.60
N ALA A 105 -32.27 -7.86 -4.39
CA ALA A 105 -32.65 -6.51 -3.97
C ALA A 105 -31.42 -5.60 -3.78
N GLU A 106 -30.33 -6.10 -3.20
CA GLU A 106 -29.04 -5.41 -3.12
C GLU A 106 -28.46 -5.15 -4.52
N GLN A 107 -28.48 -6.16 -5.40
CA GLN A 107 -28.06 -6.03 -6.79
C GLN A 107 -28.96 -5.05 -7.56
N ALA A 108 -30.28 -5.08 -7.39
CA ALA A 108 -31.20 -4.14 -8.01
C ALA A 108 -31.00 -2.70 -7.48
N ALA A 109 -30.64 -2.51 -6.21
CA ALA A 109 -30.25 -1.22 -5.67
C ALA A 109 -28.90 -0.74 -6.23
N ALA A 110 -27.95 -1.65 -6.45
CA ALA A 110 -26.69 -1.36 -7.13
C ALA A 110 -26.90 -1.05 -8.63
N GLU A 111 -27.77 -1.77 -9.32
CA GLU A 111 -28.15 -1.53 -10.72
C GLU A 111 -28.92 -0.21 -10.88
N ALA A 112 -29.82 0.13 -9.94
CA ALA A 112 -30.48 1.44 -9.90
C ALA A 112 -29.47 2.58 -9.69
N ARG A 113 -28.51 2.43 -8.76
CA ARG A 113 -27.39 3.38 -8.57
C ARG A 113 -26.50 3.47 -9.81
N ASN A 114 -26.19 2.36 -10.46
CA ASN A 114 -25.39 2.31 -11.70
C ASN A 114 -26.13 2.95 -12.88
N ALA A 115 -27.45 2.77 -12.99
CA ALA A 115 -28.28 3.43 -14.00
C ALA A 115 -28.38 4.95 -13.74
N LEU A 116 -28.48 5.36 -12.48
CA LEU A 116 -28.41 6.76 -12.07
C LEU A 116 -27.04 7.33 -12.42
N HIS A 117 -25.94 6.66 -12.05
CA HIS A 117 -24.59 7.07 -12.43
C HIS A 117 -24.39 7.12 -13.96
N ALA A 118 -24.98 6.21 -14.74
CA ALA A 118 -24.94 6.26 -16.21
C ALA A 118 -25.72 7.46 -16.79
N GLN A 119 -26.77 7.94 -16.11
CA GLN A 119 -27.51 9.14 -16.46
C GLN A 119 -26.82 10.44 -15.97
N TYR A 120 -26.07 10.35 -14.87
CA TYR A 120 -25.35 11.45 -14.21
C TYR A 120 -23.81 11.19 -14.13
N PRO A 121 -23.12 10.84 -15.23
CA PRO A 121 -21.77 10.22 -15.21
C PRO A 121 -20.63 11.15 -14.82
N MET A 122 -20.92 12.43 -14.56
CA MET A 122 -19.96 13.40 -14.03
C MET A 122 -20.16 13.66 -12.53
N CYS A 123 -21.24 13.17 -11.92
CA CYS A 123 -21.42 13.20 -10.47
C CYS A 123 -20.58 12.10 -9.79
N ALA A 124 -20.32 12.23 -8.49
CA ALA A 124 -19.60 11.22 -7.73
C ALA A 124 -20.35 9.88 -7.66
N ARG A 125 -19.63 8.77 -7.48
CA ARG A 125 -20.11 7.41 -7.78
C ARG A 125 -21.40 7.01 -7.05
N ASP A 126 -21.53 7.43 -5.79
CA ASP A 126 -22.64 7.08 -4.90
C ASP A 126 -23.83 8.05 -4.99
N VAL A 127 -24.25 8.34 -6.23
CA VAL A 127 -25.43 9.18 -6.51
C VAL A 127 -26.69 8.54 -5.90
N GLY A 128 -27.43 9.30 -5.11
CA GLY A 128 -28.78 8.94 -4.67
C GLY A 128 -29.87 9.67 -5.45
N ASP A 129 -31.12 9.23 -5.31
CA ASP A 129 -32.31 9.81 -5.94
C ASP A 129 -32.54 11.30 -5.64
N VAL A 130 -31.75 11.91 -4.75
CA VAL A 130 -31.81 13.32 -4.38
C VAL A 130 -31.12 14.19 -5.44
N VAL A 131 -30.00 13.71 -6.02
CA VAL A 131 -29.28 14.38 -7.11
C VAL A 131 -30.13 14.50 -8.38
N ALA A 132 -30.89 13.44 -8.72
CA ALA A 132 -31.84 13.48 -9.85
C ALA A 132 -33.03 14.45 -9.63
N LYS A 133 -33.16 15.03 -8.43
CA LYS A 133 -34.18 16.01 -8.06
C LYS A 133 -33.61 17.42 -7.80
N ASP A 134 -32.30 17.63 -7.94
CA ASP A 134 -31.70 18.97 -7.83
C ASP A 134 -31.84 19.74 -9.16
N PRO A 135 -32.47 20.93 -9.17
CA PRO A 135 -32.73 21.69 -10.39
C PRO A 135 -31.47 22.31 -11.01
N THR A 136 -30.40 22.46 -10.22
CA THR A 136 -29.10 22.98 -10.68
C THR A 136 -28.40 21.93 -11.53
N ILE A 137 -28.37 20.68 -11.05
CA ILE A 137 -27.80 19.54 -11.77
C ILE A 137 -28.55 19.30 -13.08
N ALA A 138 -29.89 19.37 -13.07
CA ALA A 138 -30.69 19.29 -14.29
C ALA A 138 -30.36 20.39 -15.31
N GLY A 139 -30.21 21.65 -14.86
CA GLY A 139 -29.83 22.77 -15.73
C GLY A 139 -28.40 22.67 -16.28
N LEU A 140 -27.47 22.15 -15.48
CA LEU A 140 -26.08 21.92 -15.88
C LEU A 140 -25.96 20.79 -16.93
N ILE A 141 -26.74 19.71 -16.81
CA ILE A 141 -26.78 18.64 -17.83
C ILE A 141 -27.32 19.17 -19.17
N ALA A 142 -28.37 20.00 -19.14
CA ALA A 142 -28.87 20.66 -20.33
C ALA A 142 -27.75 21.50 -21.00
N ARG A 143 -27.04 22.32 -20.22
CA ARG A 143 -25.88 23.10 -20.70
C ARG A 143 -24.74 22.22 -21.22
N ARG A 144 -24.43 21.09 -20.58
CA ARG A 144 -23.42 20.13 -21.05
C ARG A 144 -23.78 19.56 -22.42
N SER A 145 -25.02 19.10 -22.58
CA SER A 145 -25.52 18.53 -23.85
C SER A 145 -25.63 19.56 -24.99
N GLU A 146 -25.70 20.86 -24.67
CA GLU A 146 -25.53 21.95 -25.63
C GLU A 146 -24.07 22.04 -26.12
N LEU A 147 -23.11 22.08 -25.19
CA LEU A 147 -21.67 22.25 -25.49
C LEU A 147 -21.07 21.03 -26.22
N LEU A 148 -21.51 19.81 -25.87
CA LEU A 148 -21.08 18.55 -26.51
C LEU A 148 -21.42 18.45 -28.01
N LYS A 149 -22.13 19.43 -28.59
CA LYS A 149 -22.35 19.55 -30.04
C LYS A 149 -21.09 19.98 -30.80
N ASP A 150 -20.17 20.68 -30.14
CA ASP A 150 -18.79 20.90 -30.62
C ASP A 150 -17.82 20.71 -29.44
N PRO A 151 -17.36 19.47 -29.19
CA PRO A 151 -16.48 19.15 -28.08
C PRO A 151 -15.01 19.54 -28.32
N VAL A 152 -14.67 20.10 -29.49
CA VAL A 152 -13.30 20.56 -29.81
C VAL A 152 -13.19 22.07 -29.63
N GLY A 153 -14.19 22.83 -30.05
CA GLY A 153 -14.28 24.27 -29.79
C GLY A 153 -14.63 24.63 -28.34
N ASN A 154 -15.28 23.72 -27.61
CA ASN A 154 -15.78 23.96 -26.24
C ASN A 154 -15.15 23.06 -25.17
N SER A 155 -13.97 22.48 -25.39
CA SER A 155 -13.33 21.53 -24.46
C SER A 155 -13.33 22.01 -23.01
N ASP A 156 -12.93 23.27 -22.83
CA ASP A 156 -12.66 23.86 -21.52
C ASP A 156 -13.99 24.19 -20.82
N ALA A 157 -14.96 24.72 -21.57
CA ALA A 157 -16.31 24.98 -21.08
C ALA A 157 -17.11 23.69 -20.76
N ILE A 158 -16.79 22.57 -21.40
CA ILE A 158 -17.33 21.24 -21.03
C ILE A 158 -16.69 20.77 -19.73
N ALA A 159 -15.37 20.88 -19.60
CA ALA A 159 -14.67 20.55 -18.36
C ALA A 159 -15.18 21.39 -17.16
N ASP A 160 -15.42 22.69 -17.36
CA ASP A 160 -16.03 23.58 -16.35
C ASP A 160 -17.41 23.07 -15.90
N VAL A 161 -18.32 22.79 -16.85
CA VAL A 161 -19.68 22.31 -16.54
C VAL A 161 -19.63 20.94 -15.86
N ASP A 162 -18.69 20.08 -16.24
CA ASP A 162 -18.51 18.75 -15.66
C ASP A 162 -17.94 18.81 -14.24
N ASN A 163 -16.97 19.69 -14.00
CA ASN A 163 -16.44 19.97 -12.66
C ASN A 163 -17.52 20.55 -11.73
N ILE A 164 -18.40 21.41 -12.25
CA ILE A 164 -19.55 21.94 -11.49
C ILE A 164 -20.60 20.84 -11.25
N LEU A 165 -20.87 19.95 -12.21
CA LEU A 165 -21.75 18.78 -12.02
C LEU A 165 -21.22 17.83 -10.95
N HIS A 166 -19.91 17.59 -10.92
CA HIS A 166 -19.25 16.76 -9.92
C HIS A 166 -19.39 17.38 -8.52
N ARG A 167 -18.96 18.63 -8.39
CA ARG A 167 -19.02 19.41 -7.14
C ARG A 167 -20.45 19.52 -6.62
N ARG A 168 -21.42 19.83 -7.49
CA ARG A 168 -22.83 19.97 -7.08
C ARG A 168 -23.47 18.63 -6.70
N GLY A 169 -23.10 17.52 -7.37
CA GLY A 169 -23.52 16.18 -6.96
C GLY A 169 -23.05 15.84 -5.54
N LEU A 170 -21.78 16.13 -5.24
CA LEU A 170 -21.19 15.98 -3.91
C LEU A 170 -21.88 16.89 -2.87
N GLU A 171 -22.12 18.17 -3.19
CA GLU A 171 -22.87 19.09 -2.31
C GLU A 171 -24.27 18.57 -1.95
N VAL A 172 -24.99 17.99 -2.90
CA VAL A 172 -26.37 17.51 -2.69
C VAL A 172 -26.40 16.26 -1.81
N GLU A 173 -25.50 15.28 -2.02
CA GLU A 173 -25.40 14.10 -1.16
C GLU A 173 -24.76 14.43 0.21
N ALA A 174 -23.82 15.38 0.30
CA ALA A 174 -23.34 15.91 1.57
C ALA A 174 -24.45 16.64 2.34
N ALA A 175 -25.29 17.43 1.65
CA ALA A 175 -26.45 18.09 2.25
C ALA A 175 -27.56 17.10 2.64
N ARG A 176 -27.65 15.93 1.98
CA ARG A 176 -28.50 14.81 2.41
C ARG A 176 -27.96 14.19 3.70
N LYS A 177 -26.66 13.86 3.76
CA LYS A 177 -26.00 13.33 4.97
C LYS A 177 -26.14 14.30 6.16
N ARG A 178 -25.89 15.60 5.95
CA ARG A 178 -26.05 16.68 6.96
C ARG A 178 -27.50 16.86 7.48
N ARG A 179 -28.54 16.27 6.87
CA ARG A 179 -29.94 16.35 7.34
C ARG A 179 -30.30 15.31 8.42
N GLY A 180 -29.37 14.45 8.83
CA GLY A 180 -29.61 13.38 9.82
C GLY A 180 -29.87 13.84 11.26
N LYS A 181 -29.30 14.98 11.70
CA LYS A 181 -29.47 15.51 13.07
C LYS A 181 -29.75 17.03 13.09
N PRO A 182 -30.46 17.54 14.12
CA PRO A 182 -30.72 18.98 14.29
C PRO A 182 -29.47 19.71 14.83
N LEU A 183 -29.40 21.03 14.58
CA LEU A 183 -28.25 21.86 14.95
C LEU A 183 -28.03 21.91 16.48
N GLN A 184 -26.84 21.50 16.92
CA GLN A 184 -26.17 22.00 18.13
C GLN A 184 -24.67 22.25 17.86
N PRO A 185 -24.03 23.20 18.57
CA PRO A 185 -22.62 23.55 18.36
C PRO A 185 -21.65 22.71 19.23
N ASP A 186 -20.37 23.08 19.16
CA ASP A 186 -19.25 22.70 20.05
C ASP A 186 -18.52 21.37 19.79
N GLY A 187 -19.00 20.50 18.88
CA GLY A 187 -18.20 19.40 18.29
C GLY A 187 -17.60 19.83 16.95
N LEU A 188 -16.27 19.96 16.86
CA LEU A 188 -15.61 20.61 15.71
C LEU A 188 -14.16 20.15 15.41
N PHE A 189 -13.97 19.78 14.13
CA PHE A 189 -12.71 19.77 13.35
C PHE A 189 -11.86 18.48 13.34
N ALA A 190 -12.48 17.30 13.45
CA ALA A 190 -12.00 16.11 12.75
C ALA A 190 -12.75 15.94 11.40
N PHE A 191 -12.11 15.31 10.40
CA PHE A 191 -12.84 14.88 9.19
C PHE A 191 -13.78 13.69 9.47
N ASP A 192 -13.50 12.98 10.56
CA ASP A 192 -14.23 11.80 11.06
C ASP A 192 -15.33 12.15 12.09
N ASP A 193 -15.72 13.43 12.23
CA ASP A 193 -16.87 13.88 13.05
C ASP A 193 -18.24 13.48 12.43
N VAL A 194 -18.37 12.21 12.03
CA VAL A 194 -19.56 11.60 11.44
C VAL A 194 -19.90 10.33 12.23
N GLU A 195 -21.08 10.30 12.84
CA GLU A 195 -21.74 9.02 13.16
C GLU A 195 -22.06 8.32 11.83
N LEU A 196 -21.18 7.41 11.42
CA LEU A 196 -21.39 6.49 10.30
C LEU A 196 -22.29 5.35 10.79
N ASP A 197 -23.29 4.96 9.99
CA ASP A 197 -24.17 3.81 10.27
C ASP A 197 -23.35 2.50 10.40
N ASP A 198 -22.94 2.15 11.63
CA ASP A 198 -22.47 0.84 12.16
C ASP A 198 -21.54 -0.05 11.30
N ARG A 199 -20.91 0.44 10.23
CA ARG A 199 -20.19 -0.41 9.25
C ARG A 199 -18.83 0.09 8.73
N GLU A 200 -18.38 1.29 9.09
CA GLU A 200 -17.19 1.89 8.46
C GLU A 200 -16.13 2.43 9.45
N VAL A 201 -15.46 1.52 10.16
CA VAL A 201 -14.23 1.85 10.92
C VAL A 201 -13.11 2.30 9.95
N SER A 202 -12.43 3.40 10.27
CA SER A 202 -11.44 4.06 9.40
C SER A 202 -10.01 3.64 9.75
N ASP A 203 -9.51 2.57 9.11
CA ASP A 203 -8.15 2.08 9.40
C ASP A 203 -7.52 1.24 8.27
N TYR A 204 -6.20 1.05 8.26
CA TYR A 204 -5.48 0.20 7.28
C TYR A 204 -6.02 -1.24 7.29
N ARG A 205 -6.15 -1.85 8.47
CA ARG A 205 -6.77 -3.17 8.63
C ARG A 205 -8.22 -3.19 8.13
N ALA A 206 -8.95 -2.08 8.29
CA ALA A 206 -10.29 -1.95 7.75
C ALA A 206 -10.30 -1.75 6.23
N ARG A 207 -9.34 -1.05 5.59
CA ARG A 207 -9.21 -0.98 4.12
C ARG A 207 -8.93 -2.38 3.53
N ARG A 208 -7.98 -3.10 4.11
CA ARG A 208 -7.60 -4.50 3.81
C ARG A 208 -8.76 -5.48 4.01
N GLN A 209 -9.47 -5.41 5.13
CA GLN A 209 -10.61 -6.29 5.42
C GLN A 209 -11.88 -5.88 4.63
N ARG A 210 -12.08 -4.58 4.34
CA ARG A 210 -13.08 -4.11 3.36
C ARG A 210 -12.76 -4.69 1.99
N GLN A 211 -11.52 -4.67 1.50
CA GLN A 211 -11.18 -5.27 0.19
C GLN A 211 -11.42 -6.79 0.14
N ARG A 212 -11.22 -7.53 1.25
CA ARG A 212 -11.66 -8.94 1.37
C ARG A 212 -13.19 -9.11 1.25
N HIS A 213 -14.00 -8.09 1.59
CA HIS A 213 -15.47 -8.09 1.46
C HIS A 213 -16.03 -7.34 0.24
N ALA A 214 -15.28 -6.43 -0.37
CA ALA A 214 -15.78 -5.41 -1.28
C ALA A 214 -15.26 -5.62 -2.70
N ARG A 215 -15.99 -6.43 -3.47
CA ARG A 215 -16.00 -6.34 -4.94
C ARG A 215 -16.71 -5.06 -5.45
N GLN A 216 -16.93 -4.05 -4.59
CA GLN A 216 -17.62 -2.80 -4.93
C GLN A 216 -16.97 -1.55 -4.28
N LEU A 217 -16.11 -0.89 -5.09
CA LEU A 217 -16.03 0.57 -5.37
C LEU A 217 -15.64 1.58 -4.24
N HIS A 218 -14.77 2.56 -4.57
CA HIS A 218 -14.38 3.75 -3.75
C HIS A 218 -14.02 4.98 -4.65
N ALA A 219 -14.04 6.21 -4.05
CA ALA A 219 -13.29 7.50 -4.27
C ALA A 219 -12.93 8.06 -5.69
N CYS A 220 -12.96 9.36 -6.09
CA CYS A 220 -12.77 10.73 -5.49
C CYS A 220 -11.31 11.29 -5.62
N ILE A 221 -10.95 12.60 -5.82
CA ILE A 221 -11.68 13.90 -6.01
C ILE A 221 -10.73 15.09 -6.45
N ILE A 222 -11.22 16.16 -7.15
CA ILE A 222 -10.60 17.55 -7.30
C ILE A 222 -9.25 17.66 -8.09
N PRO A 223 -8.58 18.82 -8.41
CA PRO A 223 -8.74 20.29 -8.14
C PRO A 223 -9.02 21.17 -9.41
N GLU A 224 -8.72 22.48 -9.63
CA GLU A 224 -7.93 23.58 -8.97
C GLU A 224 -8.47 25.02 -9.34
N GLY A 225 -7.89 26.11 -8.78
CA GLY A 225 -8.10 27.55 -9.15
C GLY A 225 -9.42 28.24 -8.71
N GLU A 226 -9.70 29.54 -8.90
CA GLU A 226 -8.98 30.83 -9.21
C GLU A 226 -10.07 31.97 -9.29
N THR A 227 -9.92 33.30 -9.14
CA THR A 227 -8.90 34.30 -8.68
C THR A 227 -9.62 35.63 -8.26
N GLY A 228 -8.96 36.60 -7.58
CA GLY A 228 -9.47 37.98 -7.38
C GLY A 228 -8.81 38.82 -6.26
N GLU A 229 -8.65 40.15 -6.45
CA GLU A 229 -7.88 41.07 -5.55
C GLU A 229 -8.75 42.01 -4.69
N ILE A 230 -8.36 42.29 -3.42
CA ILE A 230 -8.52 43.58 -2.68
C ILE A 230 -7.34 43.71 -1.67
N ILE A 231 -6.92 44.94 -1.35
CA ILE A 231 -5.76 45.34 -0.49
C ILE A 231 -6.24 46.06 0.79
N TYR A 232 -5.53 45.97 1.94
CA TYR A 232 -5.18 47.13 2.82
C TYR A 232 -4.24 46.80 4.03
N GLU A 233 -3.06 47.44 4.01
CA GLU A 233 -2.14 47.93 5.09
C GLU A 233 -1.78 47.14 6.39
N ASP A 234 -0.51 46.71 6.42
CA ASP A 234 0.54 46.93 7.45
C ASP A 234 0.37 46.61 8.96
N ALA A 235 1.06 45.53 9.37
CA ALA A 235 2.00 45.56 10.51
C ALA A 235 3.21 44.63 10.23
N GLN A 236 4.42 45.03 10.62
CA GLN A 236 5.68 44.45 10.11
C GLN A 236 6.22 43.25 10.90
N LEU A 237 6.72 42.23 10.20
CA LEU A 237 8.13 41.79 10.22
C LEU A 237 8.38 40.81 9.03
N PRO A 238 9.57 40.81 8.39
CA PRO A 238 9.71 40.27 7.04
C PRO A 238 9.95 38.75 6.98
N GLN A 239 9.07 38.03 6.27
CA GLN A 239 9.36 36.70 5.73
C GLN A 239 9.54 36.79 4.20
N LYS A 240 10.56 36.10 3.66
CA LYS A 240 10.71 35.95 2.20
C LYS A 240 9.70 34.91 1.70
N PRO A 241 9.16 35.06 0.47
CA PRO A 241 8.26 34.06 -0.10
C PRO A 241 8.96 32.70 -0.23
N LEU A 242 8.39 31.68 0.43
CA LEU A 242 8.85 30.30 0.32
C LEU A 242 8.31 29.69 -0.97
N ILE A 243 9.20 29.49 -1.96
CA ILE A 243 8.85 28.68 -3.13
C ILE A 243 8.61 27.23 -2.67
N ALA A 244 7.44 26.68 -2.98
CA ALA A 244 7.14 25.26 -2.79
C ALA A 244 7.84 24.44 -3.87
N SER A 245 8.52 23.36 -3.49
CA SER A 245 9.12 22.38 -4.40
C SER A 245 8.02 21.60 -5.14
N SER A 246 8.42 20.84 -6.17
CA SER A 246 7.51 19.92 -6.87
C SER A 246 6.88 18.90 -5.91
N VAL A 247 7.69 18.28 -5.04
CA VAL A 247 7.25 17.29 -4.04
C VAL A 247 6.14 17.83 -3.13
N VAL A 248 6.28 19.07 -2.65
CA VAL A 248 5.25 19.72 -1.81
C VAL A 248 3.95 20.03 -2.58
N LYS A 249 4.00 20.12 -3.91
CA LYS A 249 2.82 20.32 -4.76
C LYS A 249 2.14 19.02 -5.18
N SER A 250 2.88 17.92 -5.33
CA SER A 250 2.34 16.61 -5.67
C SER A 250 1.88 15.79 -4.44
N ASP A 251 2.30 16.15 -3.23
CA ASP A 251 1.90 15.45 -2.00
C ASP A 251 0.37 15.46 -1.77
N PRO A 252 -0.30 14.28 -1.75
CA PRO A 252 -1.76 14.21 -1.61
C PRO A 252 -2.29 14.84 -0.33
N TYR A 253 -1.61 14.65 0.81
CA TYR A 253 -2.09 15.18 2.09
C TYR A 253 -1.95 16.71 2.18
N PHE A 254 -0.89 17.29 1.61
CA PHE A 254 -0.78 18.74 1.47
C PHE A 254 -1.87 19.33 0.55
N GLN A 255 -2.28 18.60 -0.49
CA GLN A 255 -3.44 18.96 -1.33
C GLN A 255 -4.77 18.86 -0.56
N GLU A 256 -5.02 17.76 0.18
CA GLU A 256 -6.20 17.59 1.06
C GLU A 256 -6.36 18.79 2.02
N LEU A 257 -5.28 19.17 2.71
CA LEU A 257 -5.26 20.32 3.62
C LEU A 257 -5.49 21.66 2.90
N GLY A 258 -4.98 21.82 1.67
CA GLY A 258 -5.22 23.01 0.85
C GLY A 258 -6.70 23.19 0.52
N VAL A 259 -7.36 22.10 0.09
CA VAL A 259 -8.80 22.07 -0.20
C VAL A 259 -9.62 22.36 1.06
N LEU A 260 -9.25 21.79 2.20
CA LEU A 260 -9.90 22.06 3.49
C LEU A 260 -9.77 23.53 3.91
N ARG A 261 -8.57 24.13 3.79
CA ARG A 261 -8.34 25.55 4.07
C ARG A 261 -9.26 26.43 3.23
N ASP A 262 -9.33 26.17 1.93
CA ASP A 262 -10.08 27.02 1.00
C ASP A 262 -11.60 26.87 1.19
N ALA A 263 -12.08 25.67 1.53
CA ALA A 263 -13.46 25.46 1.97
C ALA A 263 -13.78 26.27 3.24
N LEU A 264 -12.93 26.21 4.27
CA LEU A 264 -13.12 26.97 5.52
C LEU A 264 -13.09 28.49 5.30
N VAL A 265 -12.25 28.99 4.39
CA VAL A 265 -12.20 30.41 4.00
C VAL A 265 -13.51 30.85 3.32
N VAL A 266 -14.04 30.01 2.42
CA VAL A 266 -15.31 30.26 1.70
C VAL A 266 -16.53 30.17 2.62
N GLU A 267 -16.57 29.22 3.55
CA GLU A 267 -17.66 29.10 4.54
C GLU A 267 -17.70 30.27 5.53
N GLY A 268 -16.55 30.90 5.83
CA GLY A 268 -16.51 32.17 6.54
C GLY A 268 -15.20 32.44 7.28
N ARG A 269 -14.25 33.14 6.63
CA ARG A 269 -12.89 33.41 7.15
C ARG A 269 -12.79 33.89 8.60
N GLU A 270 -13.69 34.75 9.08
CA GLU A 270 -13.65 35.25 10.47
C GLU A 270 -14.17 34.21 11.48
N VAL A 271 -15.23 33.48 11.13
CA VAL A 271 -15.84 32.43 11.98
C VAL A 271 -14.88 31.24 12.09
N ASN A 272 -14.31 30.83 10.96
CA ASN A 272 -13.42 29.68 10.84
C ASN A 272 -11.95 30.02 11.12
N ALA A 273 -11.63 31.25 11.56
CA ALA A 273 -10.24 31.69 11.76
C ALA A 273 -9.38 30.76 12.64
N PRO A 274 -9.88 30.14 13.74
CA PRO A 274 -9.10 29.18 14.53
C PRO A 274 -8.82 27.88 13.77
N ALA A 275 -9.79 27.39 12.99
CA ALA A 275 -9.65 26.18 12.17
C ALA A 275 -8.69 26.40 10.99
N ILE A 276 -8.80 27.54 10.31
CA ILE A 276 -7.88 27.95 9.23
C ILE A 276 -6.43 27.98 9.76
N GLN A 277 -6.20 28.55 10.95
CA GLN A 277 -4.87 28.54 11.57
C GLN A 277 -4.35 27.14 11.90
N CYS A 278 -5.23 26.23 12.35
CA CYS A 278 -4.87 24.83 12.59
C CYS A 278 -4.51 24.09 11.30
N VAL A 279 -5.27 24.28 10.22
CA VAL A 279 -4.97 23.70 8.90
C VAL A 279 -3.69 24.28 8.31
N GLU A 280 -3.46 25.60 8.41
CA GLU A 280 -2.22 26.24 7.98
C GLU A 280 -0.99 25.77 8.78
N GLU A 281 -1.12 25.45 10.07
CA GLU A 281 -0.06 24.83 10.88
C GLU A 281 0.22 23.38 10.46
N GLN A 282 -0.81 22.59 10.13
CA GLN A 282 -0.65 21.25 9.58
C GLN A 282 0.07 21.29 8.21
N MET A 283 -0.34 22.17 7.29
CA MET A 283 0.33 22.40 6.01
C MET A 283 1.80 22.81 6.21
N ARG A 284 2.07 23.71 7.17
CA ARG A 284 3.41 24.18 7.53
C ARG A 284 4.30 23.02 8.00
N ARG A 285 3.79 22.11 8.82
CA ARG A 285 4.52 20.93 9.31
C ARG A 285 4.74 19.89 8.22
N ARG A 286 3.73 19.58 7.41
CA ARG A 286 3.88 18.68 6.24
C ARG A 286 4.95 19.20 5.26
N MET A 287 4.96 20.50 4.98
CA MET A 287 6.00 21.15 4.17
C MET A 287 7.40 21.06 4.80
N GLN A 288 7.51 21.08 6.13
CA GLN A 288 8.80 20.90 6.84
C GLN A 288 9.29 19.45 6.77
N GLN A 289 8.39 18.48 6.97
CA GLN A 289 8.68 17.05 6.85
C GLN A 289 9.17 16.70 5.44
N LEU A 290 8.43 17.08 4.39
CA LEU A 290 8.80 16.82 2.99
C LEU A 290 10.16 17.43 2.62
N ARG A 291 10.48 18.62 3.13
CA ARG A 291 11.80 19.26 2.98
C ARG A 291 12.91 18.62 3.83
N SER A 292 12.55 17.88 4.88
CA SER A 292 13.49 17.04 5.61
C SER A 292 13.82 15.80 4.79
N ASP A 293 12.79 15.12 4.27
CA ASP A 293 12.92 13.98 3.36
C ASP A 293 13.72 14.31 2.10
N GLU A 294 13.47 15.46 1.45
CA GLU A 294 14.28 15.96 0.31
C GLU A 294 15.78 16.04 0.64
N ARG A 295 16.13 16.46 1.86
CA ARG A 295 17.53 16.53 2.33
C ARG A 295 18.07 15.15 2.69
N LYS A 296 17.25 14.28 3.30
CA LYS A 296 17.63 12.91 3.61
C LYS A 296 17.94 12.13 2.33
N ALA A 297 17.10 12.26 1.29
CA ALA A 297 17.34 11.66 -0.01
C ALA A 297 18.65 12.13 -0.64
N ALA A 298 18.89 13.44 -0.72
CA ALA A 298 20.13 13.99 -1.26
C ALA A 298 21.39 13.62 -0.43
N LYS A 299 21.24 13.44 0.89
CA LYS A 299 22.31 12.98 1.80
C LYS A 299 22.63 11.50 1.59
N ALA A 300 21.62 10.66 1.32
CA ALA A 300 21.81 9.27 0.92
C ALA A 300 22.48 9.15 -0.45
N GLU A 301 22.04 9.89 -1.48
CA GLU A 301 22.71 9.90 -2.80
C GLU A 301 24.19 10.34 -2.68
N ALA A 302 24.46 11.40 -1.91
CA ALA A 302 25.83 11.86 -1.66
C ALA A 302 26.68 10.83 -0.90
N ARG A 303 26.11 10.13 0.11
CA ARG A 303 26.79 9.01 0.79
C ARG A 303 27.09 7.87 -0.17
N ARG A 304 26.13 7.49 -1.02
CA ARG A 304 26.27 6.39 -1.99
C ARG A 304 27.39 6.66 -2.98
N GLU A 305 27.46 7.86 -3.56
CA GLU A 305 28.55 8.28 -4.45
C GLU A 305 29.90 8.36 -3.72
N GLN A 306 29.94 8.93 -2.51
CA GLN A 306 31.17 8.97 -1.71
C GLN A 306 31.67 7.57 -1.36
N TRP A 307 30.78 6.67 -0.95
CA TRP A 307 31.12 5.28 -0.62
C TRP A 307 31.66 4.53 -1.84
N LEU A 308 31.07 4.70 -3.03
CA LEU A 308 31.58 4.15 -4.29
C LEU A 308 32.98 4.71 -4.62
N LEU A 309 33.23 6.00 -4.40
CA LEU A 309 34.56 6.59 -4.56
C LEU A 309 35.57 6.08 -3.52
N GLU A 310 35.13 5.78 -2.29
CA GLU A 310 35.99 5.19 -1.24
C GLU A 310 36.34 3.72 -1.54
N GLN A 311 35.43 2.93 -2.11
CA GLN A 311 35.73 1.57 -2.58
C GLN A 311 36.57 1.57 -3.88
N HIS A 312 36.36 2.55 -4.76
CA HIS A 312 37.00 2.66 -6.06
C HIS A 312 37.75 4.00 -6.28
N PRO A 313 38.77 4.38 -5.45
CA PRO A 313 39.41 5.70 -5.54
C PRO A 313 40.10 5.98 -6.88
N TYR A 314 40.37 4.94 -7.66
CA TYR A 314 40.89 5.06 -9.02
C TYR A 314 39.88 5.63 -10.03
N LEU A 315 38.59 5.69 -9.69
CA LEU A 315 37.54 6.34 -10.49
C LEU A 315 37.36 7.83 -10.14
N ASP A 316 38.06 8.36 -9.14
CA ASP A 316 38.02 9.80 -8.84
C ASP A 316 38.48 10.65 -10.04
N GLY A 317 37.81 11.79 -10.23
CA GLY A 317 37.95 12.66 -11.40
C GLY A 317 37.46 12.08 -12.74
N VAL A 318 37.09 10.79 -12.81
CA VAL A 318 36.62 10.15 -14.04
C VAL A 318 35.12 10.37 -14.20
N ALA A 319 34.73 11.56 -14.68
CA ALA A 319 33.35 11.87 -15.05
C ALA A 319 32.90 11.03 -16.26
N VAL A 320 32.37 9.82 -16.02
CA VAL A 320 32.13 8.83 -17.07
C VAL A 320 30.88 9.19 -17.88
N ALA A 321 31.09 9.87 -19.02
CA ALA A 321 30.04 10.37 -19.91
C ALA A 321 28.98 11.28 -19.22
N GLY A 322 29.31 11.86 -18.06
CA GLY A 322 28.40 12.69 -17.26
C GLY A 322 27.44 11.92 -16.35
N LEU A 323 27.61 10.60 -16.18
CA LEU A 323 26.82 9.78 -15.26
C LEU A 323 27.51 9.68 -13.88
N PRO A 324 26.75 9.65 -12.77
CA PRO A 324 27.26 9.31 -11.43
C PRO A 324 27.53 7.79 -11.32
N LEU A 325 28.39 7.37 -10.38
CA LEU A 325 28.88 5.99 -10.29
C LEU A 325 27.77 4.99 -9.94
N SER A 326 26.79 5.39 -9.12
CA SER A 326 25.60 4.60 -8.79
C SER A 326 24.79 4.16 -10.01
N LYS A 327 24.84 4.91 -11.11
CA LYS A 327 24.14 4.61 -12.37
C LYS A 327 24.90 3.66 -13.31
N LEU A 328 26.06 3.14 -12.88
CA LEU A 328 26.91 2.25 -13.70
C LEU A 328 26.79 0.75 -13.36
N GLY A 329 26.12 0.38 -12.26
CA GLY A 329 25.93 -1.03 -11.88
C GLY A 329 27.24 -1.77 -11.53
N LEU A 330 28.24 -1.07 -10.96
CA LEU A 330 29.60 -1.59 -10.78
C LEU A 330 29.68 -2.93 -10.03
N SER A 331 28.86 -3.10 -8.98
CA SER A 331 28.81 -4.34 -8.18
C SER A 331 28.14 -5.52 -8.89
N GLU A 332 27.42 -5.27 -9.99
CA GLU A 332 26.70 -6.29 -10.77
C GLU A 332 27.50 -6.74 -12.01
N ASP A 333 28.47 -5.94 -12.45
CA ASP A 333 29.36 -6.29 -13.56
C ASP A 333 30.47 -7.24 -13.10
N GLU A 334 30.32 -8.53 -13.41
CA GLU A 334 31.27 -9.55 -12.98
C GLU A 334 32.71 -9.32 -13.48
N GLU A 335 32.91 -8.62 -14.60
CA GLU A 335 34.26 -8.30 -15.11
C GLU A 335 34.92 -7.22 -14.24
N PHE A 336 34.20 -6.14 -13.93
CA PHE A 336 34.65 -5.11 -12.99
C PHE A 336 34.94 -5.69 -11.60
N MET A 337 34.05 -6.54 -11.07
CA MET A 337 34.24 -7.17 -9.76
C MET A 337 35.49 -8.08 -9.72
N LYS A 338 35.70 -8.94 -10.72
CA LYS A 338 36.91 -9.79 -10.81
C LYS A 338 38.19 -8.95 -10.93
N LEU A 339 38.16 -7.87 -11.71
CA LEU A 339 39.27 -6.91 -11.79
C LEU A 339 39.53 -6.18 -10.47
N ALA A 340 38.48 -5.89 -9.68
CA ALA A 340 38.58 -5.23 -8.38
C ALA A 340 39.17 -6.17 -7.32
N GLU A 341 38.78 -7.45 -7.30
CA GLU A 341 39.39 -8.50 -6.47
C GLU A 341 40.88 -8.70 -6.79
N GLU A 342 41.26 -8.80 -8.06
CA GLU A 342 42.66 -8.85 -8.46
C GLU A 342 43.43 -7.59 -8.00
N ARG A 343 42.79 -6.41 -8.05
CA ARG A 343 43.36 -5.14 -7.57
C ARG A 343 43.55 -5.13 -6.05
N THR A 344 42.62 -5.66 -5.25
CA THR A 344 42.80 -5.71 -3.78
C THR A 344 43.93 -6.66 -3.38
N VAL A 345 44.05 -7.82 -4.05
CA VAL A 345 45.18 -8.76 -3.86
C VAL A 345 46.51 -8.10 -4.21
N LEU A 346 46.60 -7.37 -5.32
CA LEU A 346 47.83 -6.63 -5.68
C LEU A 346 48.13 -5.47 -4.71
N ALA A 347 47.09 -4.79 -4.21
CA ALA A 347 47.22 -3.68 -3.26
C ALA A 347 47.77 -4.09 -1.88
N ALA A 348 47.79 -5.38 -1.55
CA ALA A 348 48.43 -5.91 -0.34
C ALA A 348 49.98 -5.84 -0.37
N SER A 349 50.60 -5.44 -1.48
CA SER A 349 52.05 -5.19 -1.58
C SER A 349 52.37 -4.14 -2.66
N PRO A 350 51.95 -2.88 -2.47
CA PRO A 350 51.88 -1.89 -3.55
C PRO A 350 53.27 -1.53 -4.09
N GLU A 351 54.29 -1.47 -3.25
CA GLU A 351 55.68 -1.16 -3.65
C GLU A 351 56.26 -2.15 -4.67
N LYS A 352 55.84 -3.43 -4.59
CA LYS A 352 56.30 -4.50 -5.51
C LYS A 352 55.42 -4.63 -6.75
N ASN A 353 54.16 -4.22 -6.62
CA ASN A 353 53.10 -4.46 -7.60
C ASN A 353 52.71 -3.19 -8.39
N ALA A 354 53.39 -2.05 -8.19
CA ALA A 354 52.95 -0.73 -8.65
C ALA A 354 52.55 -0.66 -10.14
N GLU A 355 53.32 -1.25 -11.05
CA GLU A 355 53.01 -1.28 -12.48
C GLU A 355 51.79 -2.16 -12.80
N ALA A 356 51.68 -3.33 -12.17
CA ALA A 356 50.53 -4.22 -12.30
C ALA A 356 49.25 -3.62 -11.68
N LEU A 357 49.39 -2.89 -10.57
CA LEU A 357 48.31 -2.16 -9.91
C LEU A 357 47.79 -1.03 -10.81
N ALA A 358 48.70 -0.21 -11.35
CA ALA A 358 48.35 0.86 -12.30
C ALA A 358 47.67 0.30 -13.57
N ALA A 359 48.15 -0.83 -14.10
CA ALA A 359 47.52 -1.51 -15.23
C ALA A 359 46.12 -2.04 -14.91
N LYS A 360 45.91 -2.68 -13.74
CA LYS A 360 44.58 -3.15 -13.33
C LYS A 360 43.62 -1.98 -13.06
N GLU A 361 44.07 -0.90 -12.45
CA GLU A 361 43.26 0.32 -12.29
C GLU A 361 42.96 0.99 -13.64
N GLN A 362 43.84 0.90 -14.64
CA GLN A 362 43.52 1.33 -16.01
C GLN A 362 42.46 0.43 -16.66
N CYS A 363 42.51 -0.89 -16.45
CA CYS A 363 41.44 -1.80 -16.89
C CYS A 363 40.10 -1.49 -16.20
N LEU A 364 40.09 -1.22 -14.90
CA LEU A 364 38.90 -0.84 -14.13
C LEU A 364 38.28 0.48 -14.64
N ARG A 365 39.10 1.51 -14.88
CA ARG A 365 38.66 2.77 -15.52
C ARG A 365 38.10 2.51 -16.93
N ALA A 366 38.74 1.65 -17.71
CA ALA A 366 38.28 1.28 -19.06
C ALA A 366 36.95 0.50 -19.01
N ARG A 367 36.74 -0.38 -18.03
CA ARG A 367 35.48 -1.10 -17.85
C ARG A 367 34.34 -0.18 -17.42
N ALA A 368 34.57 0.70 -16.45
CA ALA A 368 33.61 1.75 -16.09
C ALA A 368 33.22 2.63 -17.30
N ALA A 369 34.19 2.99 -18.14
CA ALA A 369 33.95 3.70 -19.41
C ALA A 369 33.13 2.90 -20.43
N GLN A 370 33.32 1.58 -20.53
CA GLN A 370 32.48 0.70 -21.36
C GLN A 370 31.03 0.64 -20.85
N LEU A 371 30.84 0.51 -19.52
CA LEU A 371 29.52 0.44 -18.87
C LEU A 371 28.75 1.75 -19.08
N ALA A 372 29.33 2.90 -18.76
CA ALA A 372 28.70 4.20 -19.01
C ALA A 372 28.37 4.42 -20.49
N ALA A 373 29.27 4.03 -21.40
CA ALA A 373 29.00 4.12 -22.83
C ALA A 373 27.90 3.15 -23.30
N ALA A 374 27.71 2.00 -22.63
CA ALA A 374 26.59 1.10 -22.88
C ALA A 374 25.26 1.70 -22.40
N VAL A 375 25.24 2.26 -21.19
CA VAL A 375 24.08 2.98 -20.61
C VAL A 375 23.63 4.13 -21.52
N VAL A 376 24.57 4.95 -22.01
CA VAL A 376 24.26 6.05 -22.95
C VAL A 376 23.75 5.54 -24.30
N ARG A 377 24.31 4.44 -24.84
CA ARG A 377 23.81 3.84 -26.09
C ARG A 377 22.40 3.25 -25.95
N GLN A 378 22.10 2.60 -24.83
CA GLN A 378 20.78 2.04 -24.55
C GLN A 378 19.73 3.15 -24.46
N GLU A 379 20.01 4.21 -23.70
CA GLU A 379 19.12 5.36 -23.56
C GLU A 379 18.89 6.08 -24.91
N ALA A 380 19.93 6.19 -25.75
CA ALA A 380 19.80 6.73 -27.10
C ALA A 380 18.93 5.86 -28.00
N ALA A 381 19.11 4.53 -27.98
CA ALA A 381 18.32 3.60 -28.77
C ALA A 381 16.83 3.60 -28.38
N LEU A 382 16.51 3.64 -27.09
CA LEU A 382 15.12 3.77 -26.61
C LEU A 382 14.47 5.08 -27.07
N ARG A 383 15.23 6.19 -27.09
CA ARG A 383 14.75 7.49 -27.60
C ARG A 383 14.58 7.53 -29.12
N GLU A 384 15.37 6.77 -29.87
CA GLU A 384 15.22 6.59 -31.33
C GLU A 384 13.99 5.72 -31.67
N GLN A 385 13.76 4.66 -30.90
CA GLN A 385 12.59 3.79 -31.04
C GLN A 385 11.27 4.48 -30.65
N MET A 386 11.29 5.33 -29.62
CA MET A 386 10.10 5.96 -29.04
C MET A 386 10.17 7.50 -29.08
N PRO A 387 10.26 8.13 -30.27
CA PRO A 387 10.51 9.57 -30.41
C PRO A 387 9.36 10.44 -29.89
N TYR A 388 8.15 9.89 -29.74
CA TYR A 388 7.02 10.57 -29.10
C TYR A 388 7.19 10.71 -27.57
N LEU A 389 8.15 10.03 -26.93
CA LEU A 389 8.50 10.17 -25.51
C LEU A 389 9.59 11.23 -25.25
N MET A 390 10.00 12.00 -26.26
CA MET A 390 10.83 13.19 -26.06
C MET A 390 10.20 14.12 -25.01
N HIS A 391 10.98 14.48 -23.99
CA HIS A 391 10.61 15.36 -22.87
C HIS A 391 9.52 14.80 -21.93
N LEU A 392 9.88 13.79 -21.13
CA LEU A 392 9.21 13.55 -19.85
C LEU A 392 9.49 14.72 -18.87
N PRO A 393 8.58 15.03 -17.92
CA PRO A 393 8.72 16.15 -16.99
C PRO A 393 9.63 15.85 -15.77
N PHE A 394 10.09 14.60 -15.65
CA PHE A 394 10.95 14.11 -14.57
C PHE A 394 12.32 13.71 -15.12
N ASP A 395 13.38 13.82 -14.30
CA ASP A 395 14.74 13.41 -14.68
C ASP A 395 14.93 11.89 -14.52
N VAL A 396 14.22 11.15 -15.35
CA VAL A 396 14.22 9.68 -15.42
C VAL A 396 14.61 9.26 -16.83
N ALA A 397 15.57 8.33 -16.91
CA ALA A 397 15.99 7.73 -18.17
C ALA A 397 14.95 6.70 -18.64
N LEU A 398 14.68 6.62 -19.95
CA LEU A 398 13.69 5.67 -20.49
C LEU A 398 14.03 4.22 -20.14
N ARG A 399 15.32 3.87 -19.99
CA ARG A 399 15.73 2.53 -19.53
C ARG A 399 15.24 2.17 -18.12
N GLU A 400 15.03 3.17 -17.25
CA GLU A 400 14.60 2.99 -15.85
C GLU A 400 13.07 2.85 -15.73
N LEU A 401 12.34 2.92 -16.86
CA LEU A 401 10.89 2.80 -16.93
C LEU A 401 10.41 1.43 -17.42
N HIS A 402 11.31 0.59 -17.93
CA HIS A 402 11.06 -0.79 -18.38
C HIS A 402 9.84 -0.92 -19.34
N LEU A 403 9.62 0.09 -20.18
CA LEU A 403 8.44 0.25 -21.03
C LEU A 403 8.24 -0.92 -22.02
N GLU A 404 9.33 -1.55 -22.47
CA GLU A 404 9.30 -2.73 -23.34
C GLU A 404 8.69 -3.97 -22.67
N SER A 405 8.68 -4.02 -21.34
CA SER A 405 8.08 -5.11 -20.55
C SER A 405 6.68 -4.76 -20.01
N ASN A 406 6.33 -3.47 -19.92
CA ASN A 406 5.05 -3.05 -19.35
C ASN A 406 3.85 -3.44 -20.27
N PRO A 407 2.86 -4.22 -19.80
CA PRO A 407 1.81 -4.76 -20.67
C PRO A 407 0.82 -3.70 -21.17
N GLU A 408 0.56 -2.61 -20.43
CA GLU A 408 -0.26 -1.49 -20.94
C GLU A 408 0.48 -0.78 -22.07
N PHE A 409 1.77 -0.51 -21.91
CA PHE A 409 2.60 0.15 -22.91
C PHE A 409 2.77 -0.68 -24.18
N VAL A 410 3.11 -1.97 -24.05
CA VAL A 410 3.24 -2.90 -25.18
C VAL A 410 1.92 -3.03 -25.94
N ALA A 411 0.78 -3.07 -25.24
CA ALA A 411 -0.54 -3.10 -25.89
C ALA A 411 -0.94 -1.77 -26.58
N LEU A 412 -0.38 -0.63 -26.17
CA LEU A 412 -0.53 0.65 -26.87
C LEU A 412 0.41 0.74 -28.08
N LEU A 413 1.66 0.31 -27.93
CA LEU A 413 2.67 0.26 -28.98
C LEU A 413 2.22 -0.64 -30.15
N ALA A 414 1.71 -1.84 -29.86
CA ALA A 414 1.18 -2.75 -30.87
C ALA A 414 0.01 -2.14 -31.68
N LYS A 415 -0.87 -1.37 -31.02
CA LYS A 415 -1.97 -0.65 -31.69
C LYS A 415 -1.46 0.51 -32.54
N HIS A 416 -0.41 1.21 -32.10
CA HIS A 416 0.21 2.30 -32.85
C HIS A 416 0.93 1.77 -34.09
N ALA A 417 1.70 0.69 -33.95
CA ALA A 417 2.37 0.02 -35.06
C ALA A 417 1.38 -0.44 -36.14
N ALA A 418 0.34 -1.21 -35.75
CA ALA A 418 -0.68 -1.71 -36.68
C ALA A 418 -1.49 -0.57 -37.36
N LEU A 419 -1.58 0.62 -36.76
CA LEU A 419 -2.21 1.78 -37.36
C LEU A 419 -1.27 2.56 -38.29
N CYS A 420 0.04 2.48 -38.07
CA CYS A 420 1.06 3.08 -38.94
C CYS A 420 1.42 2.22 -40.17
N GLU A 421 0.91 0.99 -40.26
CA GLU A 421 0.96 0.18 -41.50
C GLU A 421 0.15 0.81 -42.65
N ASP A 422 -0.86 1.63 -42.32
CA ASP A 422 -1.70 2.37 -43.27
C ASP A 422 -1.14 3.81 -43.46
N PRO A 423 -0.58 4.17 -44.64
CA PRO A 423 0.02 5.48 -44.87
C PRO A 423 -0.95 6.66 -44.75
N ASP A 424 -2.26 6.44 -44.97
CA ASP A 424 -3.27 7.50 -44.88
C ASP A 424 -3.71 7.72 -43.41
N ARG A 425 -3.35 6.81 -42.49
CA ARG A 425 -3.65 6.90 -41.05
C ARG A 425 -2.41 7.17 -40.18
N ALA A 426 -1.22 6.88 -40.68
CA ALA A 426 0.06 7.23 -40.06
C ALA A 426 0.13 8.73 -39.72
N GLY A 427 0.41 9.06 -38.45
CA GLY A 427 0.42 10.45 -37.96
C GLY A 427 -0.96 11.15 -37.89
N GLY A 428 -2.05 10.41 -38.14
CA GLY A 428 -3.43 10.87 -37.99
C GLY A 428 -3.84 11.14 -36.54
N ALA A 429 -5.08 11.58 -36.33
CA ALA A 429 -5.60 11.90 -34.99
C ALA A 429 -5.61 10.69 -34.04
N GLU A 430 -5.72 9.47 -34.57
CA GLU A 430 -5.73 8.23 -33.81
C GLU A 430 -4.31 7.80 -33.37
N ALA A 431 -3.31 7.88 -34.27
CA ALA A 431 -1.89 7.73 -33.93
C ALA A 431 -1.48 8.70 -32.80
N LYS A 432 -1.83 9.98 -32.94
CA LYS A 432 -1.54 11.03 -31.95
C LYS A 432 -2.24 10.85 -30.60
N ARG A 433 -3.37 10.12 -30.57
CA ARG A 433 -4.03 9.71 -29.31
C ARG A 433 -3.27 8.56 -28.64
N LEU A 434 -2.81 7.57 -29.41
CA LEU A 434 -1.98 6.47 -28.89
C LEU A 434 -0.61 6.98 -28.40
N GLU A 435 0.05 7.89 -29.14
CA GLU A 435 1.27 8.57 -28.72
C GLU A 435 1.08 9.37 -27.42
N ARG A 436 -0.07 10.04 -27.27
CA ARG A 436 -0.43 10.74 -26.03
C ARG A 436 -0.62 9.74 -24.88
N ALA A 437 -1.39 8.67 -25.08
CA ALA A 437 -1.61 7.63 -24.07
C ALA A 437 -0.28 6.97 -23.62
N MET A 438 0.61 6.65 -24.57
CA MET A 438 1.96 6.12 -24.26
C MET A 438 2.80 7.13 -23.48
N ARG A 439 2.74 8.43 -23.83
CA ARG A 439 3.45 9.48 -23.07
C ARG A 439 2.88 9.67 -21.66
N ASP A 440 1.56 9.62 -21.50
CA ASP A 440 0.90 9.84 -20.22
C ASP A 440 0.97 8.59 -19.30
N LEU A 441 1.13 7.39 -19.87
CA LEU A 441 1.58 6.19 -19.14
C LEU A 441 3.06 6.31 -18.72
N ALA A 442 3.95 6.69 -19.64
CA ALA A 442 5.38 6.86 -19.32
C ALA A 442 5.64 7.97 -18.28
N LYS A 443 4.77 8.99 -18.19
CA LYS A 443 4.76 9.97 -17.09
C LYS A 443 4.43 9.33 -15.74
N ARG A 444 3.32 8.56 -15.66
CA ARG A 444 2.92 7.85 -14.43
C ARG A 444 4.07 6.99 -13.91
N LEU A 445 4.60 6.11 -14.77
CA LEU A 445 5.71 5.22 -14.43
C LEU A 445 6.98 5.99 -14.03
N ALA A 446 7.24 7.17 -14.60
CA ALA A 446 8.36 8.02 -14.19
C ALA A 446 8.14 8.70 -12.83
N GLU A 447 6.90 9.06 -12.50
CA GLU A 447 6.52 9.58 -11.18
C GLU A 447 6.65 8.48 -10.11
N ASP A 448 6.14 7.27 -10.41
CA ASP A 448 6.28 6.08 -9.57
C ASP A 448 7.77 5.75 -9.29
N VAL A 449 8.61 5.78 -10.33
CA VAL A 449 10.07 5.51 -10.21
C VAL A 449 10.82 6.60 -9.43
N VAL A 450 10.43 7.88 -9.57
CA VAL A 450 11.01 8.98 -8.77
C VAL A 450 10.65 8.83 -7.30
N GLU A 451 9.38 8.56 -6.99
CA GLU A 451 8.88 8.51 -5.62
C GLU A 451 9.32 7.22 -4.89
N ALA A 452 9.36 6.07 -5.58
CA ALA A 452 9.97 4.86 -5.06
C ALA A 452 11.46 5.05 -4.73
N ARG A 453 12.22 5.71 -5.61
CA ARG A 453 13.63 6.08 -5.36
C ARG A 453 13.76 7.02 -4.16
N ARG A 454 12.92 8.06 -4.09
CA ARG A 454 12.92 9.01 -2.97
C ARG A 454 12.68 8.30 -1.64
N ARG A 455 11.72 7.36 -1.58
CA ARG A 455 11.44 6.55 -0.37
C ARG A 455 12.63 5.70 0.03
N ALA A 456 13.20 4.90 -0.88
CA ALA A 456 14.36 4.06 -0.61
C ALA A 456 15.58 4.88 -0.11
N LEU A 457 15.79 6.09 -0.63
CA LEU A 457 16.85 7.00 -0.18
C LEU A 457 16.57 7.62 1.20
N VAL A 458 15.31 8.03 1.47
CA VAL A 458 14.89 8.52 2.79
C VAL A 458 15.02 7.44 3.86
N GLU A 459 14.64 6.20 3.53
CA GLU A 459 14.77 5.04 4.41
C GLU A 459 16.24 4.65 4.63
N THR A 460 17.06 4.63 3.58
CA THR A 460 18.53 4.47 3.68
C THR A 460 19.13 5.49 4.65
N GLU A 461 18.69 6.76 4.58
CA GLU A 461 19.15 7.78 5.52
C GLU A 461 18.63 7.56 6.94
N ASN A 462 17.37 7.17 7.12
CA ASN A 462 16.80 6.85 8.44
C ASN A 462 17.58 5.71 9.12
N LEU A 463 17.93 4.67 8.36
CA LEU A 463 18.75 3.54 8.84
C LEU A 463 20.17 4.01 9.24
N HIS A 464 20.80 4.89 8.46
CA HIS A 464 22.13 5.43 8.80
C HIS A 464 22.12 6.44 9.96
N GLU A 465 21.05 7.21 10.14
CA GLU A 465 20.90 8.12 11.29
C GLU A 465 20.65 7.36 12.59
N LYS A 466 19.89 6.25 12.53
CA LYS A 466 19.63 5.36 13.67
C LYS A 466 20.81 4.40 13.95
N TYR A 467 21.49 3.92 12.91
CA TYR A 467 22.58 2.96 12.99
C TYR A 467 23.80 3.35 12.12
N PRO A 468 24.62 4.34 12.54
CA PRO A 468 25.85 4.72 11.83
C PRO A 468 26.90 3.59 11.68
N CYS A 469 26.67 2.44 12.30
CA CYS A 469 27.48 1.23 12.18
C CYS A 469 27.10 0.34 10.97
N LEU A 470 26.05 0.65 10.20
CA LEU A 470 25.67 -0.16 9.04
C LEU A 470 26.46 0.21 7.78
N PRO A 471 26.79 -0.75 6.89
CA PRO A 471 27.36 -0.48 5.59
C PRO A 471 26.28 -0.09 4.58
N GLU A 472 26.64 0.76 3.61
CA GLU A 472 25.76 1.17 2.49
C GLU A 472 25.26 -0.02 1.65
N GLU A 473 26.14 -1.00 1.49
CA GLU A 473 25.96 -2.21 0.68
C GLU A 473 26.42 -3.41 1.53
N PRO A 474 25.53 -4.07 2.29
CA PRO A 474 25.92 -5.15 3.20
C PRO A 474 26.45 -6.41 2.51
N ALA A 475 26.15 -6.60 1.22
CA ALA A 475 26.81 -7.56 0.33
C ALA A 475 26.84 -7.00 -1.11
N PRO A 476 27.79 -7.41 -1.97
CA PRO A 476 27.94 -6.86 -3.33
C PRO A 476 26.64 -6.85 -4.13
N GLY A 477 26.23 -5.66 -4.57
CA GLY A 477 25.00 -5.45 -5.33
C GLY A 477 23.70 -5.57 -4.52
N VAL A 478 23.74 -5.54 -3.19
CA VAL A 478 22.56 -5.52 -2.29
C VAL A 478 22.64 -4.28 -1.38
N ALA A 479 21.74 -3.33 -1.58
CA ALA A 479 21.68 -2.10 -0.78
C ALA A 479 21.08 -2.34 0.61
N ILE A 480 21.42 -1.48 1.58
CA ILE A 480 21.00 -1.61 2.99
C ILE A 480 19.48 -1.80 3.19
N VAL A 481 18.64 -1.06 2.47
CA VAL A 481 17.16 -1.18 2.54
C VAL A 481 16.64 -2.49 1.94
N GLU A 482 17.35 -3.07 0.97
CA GLU A 482 16.95 -4.33 0.33
C GLU A 482 17.18 -5.54 1.24
N VAL A 483 17.93 -5.41 2.34
CA VAL A 483 18.29 -6.53 3.22
C VAL A 483 17.11 -7.04 4.06
N GLY A 484 16.02 -6.28 4.22
CA GLY A 484 14.87 -6.67 5.05
C GLY A 484 15.18 -6.61 6.55
N LEU A 485 15.82 -5.52 6.99
CA LEU A 485 16.26 -5.36 8.38
C LEU A 485 15.10 -5.12 9.37
N MET A 486 13.93 -4.70 8.90
CA MET A 486 12.76 -4.49 9.77
C MET A 486 12.05 -5.82 10.06
N GLU A 487 12.12 -6.74 9.11
CA GLU A 487 11.57 -8.09 9.12
C GLU A 487 12.42 -9.08 9.93
N ASP A 488 13.69 -8.78 10.22
CA ASP A 488 14.54 -9.67 11.02
C ASP A 488 14.33 -9.48 12.54
N PRO A 489 13.79 -10.48 13.27
CA PRO A 489 13.56 -10.35 14.70
C PRO A 489 14.87 -10.26 15.52
N VAL A 490 15.98 -10.80 15.00
CA VAL A 490 17.30 -10.70 15.67
C VAL A 490 17.82 -9.26 15.61
N PHE A 491 17.75 -8.61 14.45
CA PHE A 491 18.03 -7.19 14.29
C PHE A 491 17.09 -6.32 15.14
N ARG A 492 15.80 -6.68 15.25
CA ARG A 492 14.83 -5.99 16.11
C ARG A 492 15.21 -6.07 17.60
N ALA A 493 15.58 -7.24 18.10
CA ALA A 493 16.05 -7.41 19.48
C ALA A 493 17.34 -6.60 19.74
N LEU A 494 18.32 -6.65 18.83
CA LEU A 494 19.56 -5.87 18.92
C LEU A 494 19.32 -4.35 18.85
N SER A 495 18.32 -3.91 18.08
CA SER A 495 17.87 -2.50 18.01
C SER A 495 17.32 -2.04 19.36
N HIS A 496 16.43 -2.83 19.98
CA HIS A 496 15.82 -2.48 21.26
C HIS A 496 16.85 -2.51 22.41
N GLU A 497 17.81 -3.43 22.37
CA GLU A 497 18.97 -3.44 23.28
C GLU A 497 19.80 -2.16 23.11
N LEU A 498 20.13 -1.79 21.87
CA LEU A 498 20.96 -0.63 21.56
C LEU A 498 20.28 0.69 21.97
N ASP A 499 18.97 0.84 21.73
CA ASP A 499 18.16 1.97 22.23
C ASP A 499 18.23 2.07 23.77
N GLY A 500 18.05 0.94 24.47
CA GLY A 500 18.12 0.89 25.94
C GLY A 500 19.50 1.21 26.50
N LEU A 501 20.57 0.75 25.84
CA LEU A 501 21.95 1.07 26.21
C LEU A 501 22.29 2.54 25.98
N ARG A 502 21.76 3.15 24.91
CA ARG A 502 21.94 4.57 24.57
C ARG A 502 21.28 5.55 25.54
N ALA A 503 20.49 5.08 26.53
CA ALA A 503 20.01 5.91 27.63
C ALA A 503 21.13 6.39 28.59
N ASP A 504 22.27 5.68 28.66
CA ASP A 504 23.49 6.13 29.36
C ASP A 504 24.74 5.73 28.57
N PRO A 505 25.10 6.50 27.50
CA PRO A 505 26.19 6.14 26.61
C PRO A 505 27.57 6.15 27.27
N ALA A 506 27.74 6.93 28.35
CA ALA A 506 29.02 7.05 29.05
C ALA A 506 29.32 5.81 29.90
N LYS A 507 28.28 5.24 30.54
CA LYS A 507 28.38 3.99 31.31
C LYS A 507 28.40 2.75 30.43
N ASN A 508 27.61 2.75 29.36
CA ASN A 508 27.33 1.57 28.53
C ASN A 508 28.22 1.48 27.27
N ALA A 509 29.30 2.27 27.18
CA ALA A 509 30.09 2.44 25.96
C ALA A 509 30.65 1.13 25.36
N GLU A 510 31.11 0.20 26.20
CA GLU A 510 31.64 -1.10 25.74
C GLU A 510 30.52 -2.02 25.21
N GLN A 511 29.34 -1.97 25.84
CA GLN A 511 28.14 -2.69 25.43
C GLN A 511 27.62 -2.13 24.11
N ILE A 512 27.43 -0.80 24.00
CA ILE A 512 27.02 -0.13 22.76
C ILE A 512 27.95 -0.52 21.61
N ALA A 513 29.27 -0.44 21.82
CA ALA A 513 30.25 -0.83 20.81
C ALA A 513 30.24 -2.34 20.49
N ALA A 514 29.64 -3.20 21.32
CA ALA A 514 29.42 -4.63 21.06
C ALA A 514 28.11 -4.88 20.31
N THR A 515 27.01 -4.29 20.76
CA THR A 515 25.69 -4.37 20.11
C THR A 515 25.75 -3.75 18.71
N GLU A 516 26.42 -2.62 18.51
CA GLU A 516 26.64 -2.03 17.17
C GLU A 516 27.51 -2.91 16.24
N ARG A 517 28.42 -3.73 16.80
CA ARG A 517 29.14 -4.76 16.03
C ARG A 517 28.24 -5.94 15.68
N ALA A 518 27.35 -6.36 16.57
CA ALA A 518 26.36 -7.40 16.29
C ALA A 518 25.33 -6.95 15.23
N VAL A 519 24.82 -5.72 15.33
CA VAL A 519 23.95 -5.06 14.35
C VAL A 519 24.61 -5.01 12.97
N ARG A 520 25.87 -4.57 12.87
CA ARG A 520 26.64 -4.60 11.61
C ARG A 520 26.80 -6.03 11.07
N ALA A 521 27.15 -6.98 11.92
CA ALA A 521 27.36 -8.37 11.53
C ALA A 521 26.07 -9.02 11.00
N ARG A 522 24.93 -8.78 11.66
CA ARG A 522 23.62 -9.30 11.25
C ARG A 522 23.17 -8.74 9.90
N ALA A 523 23.35 -7.45 9.67
CA ALA A 523 23.06 -6.85 8.36
C ALA A 523 23.93 -7.43 7.23
N MET A 524 25.21 -7.67 7.49
CA MET A 524 26.12 -8.32 6.52
C MET A 524 25.78 -9.81 6.30
N GLU A 525 25.34 -10.52 7.33
CA GLU A 525 24.87 -11.91 7.23
C GLU A 525 23.62 -12.01 6.34
N LEU A 526 22.60 -11.20 6.62
CA LEU A 526 21.35 -11.15 5.86
C LEU A 526 21.59 -10.72 4.40
N GLY A 527 22.39 -9.67 4.17
CA GLY A 527 22.76 -9.25 2.82
C GLY A 527 23.52 -10.34 2.05
N SER A 528 24.42 -11.06 2.72
CA SER A 528 25.15 -12.18 2.13
C SER A 528 24.24 -13.36 1.77
N ALA A 529 23.27 -13.68 2.63
CA ALA A 529 22.27 -14.72 2.38
C ALA A 529 21.37 -14.34 1.18
N LYS A 530 20.95 -13.07 1.09
CA LYS A 530 20.13 -12.55 -0.02
C LYS A 530 20.87 -12.54 -1.35
N LEU A 531 22.16 -12.19 -1.36
CA LEU A 531 23.03 -12.34 -2.53
C LEU A 531 23.20 -13.82 -2.92
N GLN A 532 23.42 -14.72 -1.96
CA GLN A 532 23.55 -16.16 -2.22
C GLN A 532 22.28 -16.75 -2.83
N ALA A 533 21.10 -16.44 -2.28
CA ALA A 533 19.82 -16.85 -2.85
C ALA A 533 19.64 -16.33 -4.29
N THR A 534 19.99 -15.07 -4.55
CA THR A 534 19.95 -14.46 -5.88
C THR A 534 20.90 -15.16 -6.86
N GLU A 535 22.13 -15.49 -6.46
CA GLU A 535 23.05 -16.27 -7.31
C GLU A 535 22.57 -17.71 -7.54
N GLU A 536 21.94 -18.36 -6.55
CA GLU A 536 21.36 -19.69 -6.73
C GLU A 536 20.17 -19.70 -7.68
N GLU A 537 19.31 -18.67 -7.65
CA GLU A 537 18.26 -18.49 -8.65
C GLU A 537 18.83 -18.19 -10.04
N GLN A 538 19.88 -17.36 -10.14
CA GLN A 538 20.54 -17.09 -11.43
C GLN A 538 21.17 -18.36 -12.03
N ARG A 539 21.75 -19.23 -11.19
CA ARG A 539 22.30 -20.54 -11.62
C ARG A 539 21.20 -21.51 -12.10
N LYS A 540 19.99 -21.44 -11.55
CA LYS A 540 18.81 -22.20 -12.03
C LYS A 540 18.28 -21.63 -13.35
N TYR A 541 18.25 -20.30 -13.48
CA TYR A 541 17.66 -19.59 -14.61
C TYR A 541 18.68 -18.67 -15.33
N PRO A 542 19.75 -19.21 -15.96
CA PRO A 542 20.88 -18.43 -16.49
C PRO A 542 20.54 -17.55 -17.71
N PHE A 543 19.29 -17.58 -18.18
CA PHE A 543 18.76 -16.64 -19.17
C PHE A 543 18.22 -15.35 -18.51
N LEU A 544 18.16 -15.26 -17.18
CA LEU A 544 17.80 -14.06 -16.41
C LEU A 544 19.05 -13.33 -15.86
N PRO A 545 19.01 -11.99 -15.78
CA PRO A 545 19.95 -11.19 -15.00
C PRO A 545 19.75 -11.37 -13.48
N ARG A 546 20.76 -11.00 -12.67
CA ARG A 546 20.70 -10.99 -11.19
C ARG A 546 19.60 -10.07 -10.62
N ARG A 547 19.25 -9.02 -11.37
CA ARG A 547 18.09 -8.15 -11.12
C ARG A 547 17.18 -8.13 -12.33
N VAL A 548 15.90 -8.42 -12.14
CA VAL A 548 14.87 -8.23 -13.18
C VAL A 548 14.16 -6.92 -12.86
N ASP A 549 14.27 -5.96 -13.77
CA ASP A 549 13.75 -4.60 -13.61
C ASP A 549 14.07 -3.99 -12.24
N ASP A 550 15.37 -3.93 -11.91
CA ASP A 550 15.95 -3.54 -10.62
C ASP A 550 15.62 -4.42 -9.41
N VAL A 551 14.72 -5.42 -9.48
CA VAL A 551 14.39 -6.31 -8.33
C VAL A 551 15.31 -7.53 -8.31
N LEU A 552 15.90 -7.86 -7.15
CA LEU A 552 16.74 -9.04 -6.96
C LEU A 552 15.94 -10.33 -7.16
N MET A 553 16.53 -11.35 -7.81
CA MET A 553 15.80 -12.61 -8.11
C MET A 553 15.20 -13.29 -6.86
N SER A 554 15.90 -13.20 -5.72
CA SER A 554 15.43 -13.73 -4.43
C SER A 554 14.05 -13.20 -3.99
N ASP A 555 13.65 -12.00 -4.44
CA ASP A 555 12.40 -11.32 -4.04
C ASP A 555 11.27 -11.53 -5.05
N LEU A 556 11.56 -12.17 -6.19
CA LEU A 556 10.58 -12.51 -7.23
C LEU A 556 9.84 -13.82 -6.92
N HIS A 557 10.38 -14.63 -5.98
CA HIS A 557 9.84 -15.92 -5.56
C HIS A 557 9.48 -16.83 -6.76
N LEU A 558 10.37 -16.96 -7.75
CA LEU A 558 10.08 -17.60 -9.05
C LEU A 558 9.63 -19.07 -8.95
N ALA A 559 9.87 -19.73 -7.80
CA ALA A 559 9.37 -21.07 -7.49
C ALA A 559 7.88 -21.14 -7.12
N GLU A 560 7.28 -20.04 -6.66
CA GLU A 560 5.86 -19.95 -6.28
C GLU A 560 4.94 -19.71 -7.51
N ASP A 561 5.45 -19.08 -8.57
CA ASP A 561 4.65 -18.74 -9.74
C ASP A 561 4.45 -19.93 -10.69
N GLY A 562 3.26 -20.52 -10.67
CA GLY A 562 2.90 -21.65 -11.52
C GLY A 562 3.06 -21.39 -13.02
N VAL A 563 2.81 -20.16 -13.49
CA VAL A 563 2.95 -19.80 -14.91
C VAL A 563 4.42 -19.81 -15.34
N PHE A 564 5.32 -19.26 -14.53
CA PHE A 564 6.76 -19.35 -14.74
C PHE A 564 7.23 -20.82 -14.72
N GLN A 565 6.77 -21.63 -13.76
CA GLN A 565 7.14 -23.04 -13.67
C GLN A 565 6.65 -23.90 -14.86
N GLU A 566 5.44 -23.65 -15.39
CA GLU A 566 4.97 -24.27 -16.64
C GLU A 566 5.86 -23.91 -17.84
N LEU A 567 6.29 -22.64 -17.92
CA LEU A 567 7.20 -22.18 -18.98
C LEU A 567 8.63 -22.75 -18.82
N VAL A 568 9.11 -22.97 -17.57
CA VAL A 568 10.38 -23.67 -17.30
C VAL A 568 10.28 -25.14 -17.74
N ALA A 569 9.22 -25.85 -17.36
CA ALA A 569 9.00 -27.23 -17.78
C ALA A 569 8.94 -27.36 -19.33
N ARG A 570 8.31 -26.40 -20.00
CA ARG A 570 8.28 -26.32 -21.48
C ARG A 570 9.66 -26.05 -22.08
N ARG A 571 10.44 -25.14 -21.49
CA ARG A 571 11.82 -24.82 -21.90
C ARG A 571 12.71 -26.05 -21.78
N ASP A 572 12.67 -26.73 -20.64
CA ASP A 572 13.57 -27.85 -20.37
C ASP A 572 13.18 -29.10 -21.19
N ALA A 573 11.89 -29.28 -21.51
CA ALA A 573 11.45 -30.24 -22.51
C ALA A 573 12.01 -29.93 -23.91
N LEU A 574 12.06 -28.66 -24.34
CA LEU A 574 12.70 -28.27 -25.61
C LEU A 574 14.21 -28.57 -25.58
N VAL A 575 14.92 -28.20 -24.51
CA VAL A 575 16.35 -28.49 -24.33
C VAL A 575 16.62 -30.01 -24.37
N ALA A 576 15.76 -30.81 -23.76
CA ALA A 576 15.86 -32.27 -23.76
C ALA A 576 15.66 -32.91 -25.15
N THR A 577 15.04 -32.23 -26.12
CA THR A 577 14.98 -32.72 -27.52
C THR A 577 16.31 -32.58 -28.27
N GLY A 578 17.30 -31.89 -27.69
CA GLY A 578 18.70 -31.88 -28.14
C GLY A 578 19.15 -30.60 -28.85
N PRO A 579 20.48 -30.37 -28.95
CA PRO A 579 21.03 -29.12 -29.47
C PRO A 579 20.59 -28.83 -30.91
N GLY A 580 19.99 -27.67 -31.15
CA GLY A 580 19.52 -27.24 -32.47
C GLY A 580 18.09 -27.68 -32.82
N SER A 581 17.40 -28.42 -31.94
CA SER A 581 15.97 -28.68 -32.07
C SER A 581 15.16 -27.40 -31.74
N ASN A 582 14.42 -26.87 -32.72
CA ASN A 582 13.51 -25.73 -32.58
C ASN A 582 14.07 -24.49 -31.83
N PRO A 583 15.22 -23.92 -32.25
CA PRO A 583 15.85 -22.79 -31.56
C PRO A 583 14.92 -21.56 -31.43
N GLU A 584 14.08 -21.31 -32.43
CA GLU A 584 13.09 -20.23 -32.41
C GLU A 584 12.07 -20.40 -31.28
N LEU A 585 11.62 -21.63 -31.00
CA LEU A 585 10.71 -21.93 -29.89
C LEU A 585 11.40 -21.82 -28.54
N LEU A 586 12.68 -22.18 -28.44
CA LEU A 586 13.47 -21.98 -27.22
C LEU A 586 13.62 -20.49 -26.91
N THR A 587 14.07 -19.68 -27.87
CA THR A 587 14.18 -18.22 -27.72
C THR A 587 12.83 -17.56 -27.47
N ALA A 588 11.74 -18.05 -28.06
CA ALA A 588 10.39 -17.57 -27.75
C ALA A 588 9.97 -17.91 -26.31
N THR A 589 10.27 -19.11 -25.82
CA THR A 589 9.94 -19.55 -24.45
C THR A 589 10.79 -18.80 -23.41
N GLU A 590 12.08 -18.59 -23.66
CA GLU A 590 12.95 -17.78 -22.80
C GLU A 590 12.56 -16.28 -22.81
N ARG A 591 11.99 -15.77 -23.91
CA ARG A 591 11.35 -14.44 -23.93
C ARG A 591 10.07 -14.41 -23.07
N GLN A 592 9.24 -15.45 -23.12
CA GLN A 592 8.05 -15.55 -22.27
C GLN A 592 8.42 -15.63 -20.77
N LEU A 593 9.47 -16.38 -20.43
CA LEU A 593 10.01 -16.44 -19.06
C LEU A 593 10.55 -15.08 -18.58
N ARG A 594 11.28 -14.34 -19.42
CA ARG A 594 11.71 -12.96 -19.12
C ARG A 594 10.53 -12.01 -18.89
N GLY A 595 9.50 -12.10 -19.74
CA GLY A 595 8.26 -11.34 -19.57
C GLY A 595 7.59 -11.64 -18.24
N ARG A 596 7.41 -12.93 -17.89
CA ARG A 596 6.77 -13.32 -16.62
C ARG A 596 7.59 -12.90 -15.39
N ALA A 597 8.92 -12.99 -15.45
CA ALA A 597 9.78 -12.48 -14.37
C ALA A 597 9.66 -10.95 -14.19
N SER A 598 9.48 -10.20 -15.28
CA SER A 598 9.22 -8.75 -15.24
C SER A 598 7.82 -8.42 -14.68
N GLU A 599 6.79 -9.19 -15.05
CA GLU A 599 5.46 -9.08 -14.43
C GLU A 599 5.51 -9.29 -12.91
N LEU A 600 6.29 -10.27 -12.45
CA LEU A 600 6.52 -10.51 -11.01
C LEU A 600 7.32 -9.39 -10.34
N ALA A 601 8.34 -8.83 -11.02
CA ALA A 601 9.09 -7.67 -10.52
C ALA A 601 8.21 -6.42 -10.40
N ALA A 602 7.32 -6.19 -11.37
CA ALA A 602 6.34 -5.10 -11.34
C ALA A 602 5.31 -5.29 -10.21
N ALA A 603 4.82 -6.51 -9.99
CA ALA A 603 3.91 -6.84 -8.89
C ALA A 603 4.56 -6.70 -7.51
N ASN A 604 5.82 -7.11 -7.36
CA ASN A 604 6.64 -6.90 -6.16
C ASN A 604 6.77 -5.38 -5.86
N LYS A 605 7.23 -4.57 -6.82
CA LYS A 605 7.28 -3.10 -6.70
C LYS A 605 5.93 -2.47 -6.37
N ALA A 606 4.83 -3.01 -6.92
CA ALA A 606 3.49 -2.51 -6.66
C ALA A 606 3.08 -2.69 -5.19
N VAL A 607 3.36 -3.86 -4.61
CA VAL A 607 3.10 -4.17 -3.19
C VAL A 607 3.93 -3.28 -2.28
N ASP A 608 5.23 -3.12 -2.54
CA ASP A 608 6.10 -2.30 -1.68
C ASP A 608 5.80 -0.81 -1.80
N ALA A 609 5.40 -0.32 -2.98
CA ALA A 609 4.84 1.02 -3.14
C ALA A 609 3.54 1.19 -2.32
N PHE A 610 2.60 0.24 -2.39
CA PHE A 610 1.36 0.27 -1.62
C PHE A 610 1.62 0.30 -0.10
N ARG A 611 2.50 -0.56 0.41
CA ARG A 611 2.92 -0.59 1.81
C ARG A 611 3.50 0.77 2.25
N ALA A 612 4.49 1.27 1.52
CA ALA A 612 5.16 2.52 1.83
C ALA A 612 4.23 3.76 1.75
N ASP A 613 3.22 3.74 0.87
CA ASP A 613 2.18 4.78 0.82
C ASP A 613 1.22 4.71 2.01
N GLU A 614 0.82 3.52 2.48
CA GLU A 614 -0.03 3.40 3.68
C GLU A 614 0.73 3.84 4.94
N ASP A 615 2.04 3.52 5.05
CA ASP A 615 2.90 4.05 6.12
C ASP A 615 3.05 5.58 6.03
N GLU A 616 3.30 6.10 4.83
CA GLU A 616 3.44 7.54 4.59
C GLU A 616 2.12 8.30 4.81
N ALA A 617 0.95 7.69 4.52
CA ALA A 617 -0.36 8.27 4.81
C ALA A 617 -0.67 8.38 6.32
N VAL A 618 -0.01 7.56 7.15
CA VAL A 618 0.01 7.71 8.61
C VAL A 618 1.05 8.76 9.03
N ARG A 619 2.27 8.76 8.46
CA ARG A 619 3.33 9.73 8.77
C ARG A 619 2.96 11.17 8.39
N ALA A 620 2.26 11.36 7.29
CA ALA A 620 1.85 12.67 6.77
C ALA A 620 0.91 13.43 7.73
N ARG A 621 -0.05 12.71 8.33
CA ARG A 621 -0.98 13.22 9.35
C ARG A 621 -0.28 13.44 10.70
N ASN A 622 0.79 12.70 10.94
CA ASN A 622 1.58 12.71 12.18
C ASN A 622 3.04 13.12 11.93
N PRO A 623 3.32 14.35 11.45
CA PRO A 623 4.65 14.81 11.03
C PRO A 623 5.66 15.03 12.18
N PHE A 624 5.32 14.55 13.39
CA PHE A 624 6.16 14.45 14.57
C PHE A 624 6.73 13.04 14.78
N LEU A 625 6.39 12.10 13.89
CA LEU A 625 7.00 10.79 13.69
C LEU A 625 8.01 10.91 12.55
N GLU A 626 9.27 10.59 12.79
CA GLU A 626 10.36 10.91 11.85
C GLU A 626 10.43 9.91 10.68
N SER A 627 10.16 8.64 10.96
CA SER A 627 10.30 7.47 10.06
C SER A 627 8.96 6.78 9.80
N ASN A 628 8.90 5.97 8.72
CA ASN A 628 7.75 5.10 8.41
C ASN A 628 7.69 3.83 9.29
N GLU A 629 8.60 3.69 10.25
CA GLU A 629 8.60 2.70 11.33
C GLU A 629 8.68 3.37 12.70
N VAL A 630 8.13 2.71 13.72
CA VAL A 630 8.47 2.94 15.12
C VAL A 630 8.86 1.61 15.76
N LYS A 631 10.04 1.54 16.38
CA LYS A 631 10.64 0.33 16.98
C LYS A 631 10.70 -0.87 16.02
N LEU A 632 10.89 -0.60 14.73
CA LEU A 632 10.90 -1.54 13.59
C LEU A 632 9.56 -2.25 13.36
N VAL A 633 8.46 -1.58 13.71
CA VAL A 633 7.10 -1.90 13.28
C VAL A 633 6.62 -0.79 12.32
N PRO A 634 6.18 -1.11 11.08
CA PRO A 634 5.69 -0.10 10.13
C PRO A 634 4.43 0.63 10.63
N LEU A 635 4.31 1.93 10.31
CA LEU A 635 3.23 2.79 10.79
C LEU A 635 1.81 2.30 10.47
N ARG A 636 1.62 1.66 9.32
CA ARG A 636 0.34 1.08 8.87
C ARG A 636 -0.19 0.01 9.83
N GLU A 637 0.70 -0.73 10.49
CA GLU A 637 0.35 -1.87 11.34
C GLU A 637 -0.27 -1.46 12.69
N PHE A 638 -0.20 -0.19 13.11
CA PHE A 638 -0.65 0.24 14.44
C PHE A 638 -2.17 0.38 14.60
N GLY A 639 -2.86 0.90 13.59
CA GLY A 639 -4.28 1.24 13.71
C GLY A 639 -4.55 2.47 14.60
N LEU A 640 -3.75 3.53 14.46
CA LEU A 640 -3.74 4.68 15.38
C LEU A 640 -5.10 5.39 15.57
N PRO A 641 -5.98 5.54 14.54
CA PRO A 641 -7.33 6.08 14.74
C PRO A 641 -8.20 5.23 15.66
N SER A 642 -7.97 3.91 15.74
CA SER A 642 -8.72 3.00 16.61
C SER A 642 -8.22 2.98 18.06
N ASP A 643 -7.05 3.56 18.38
CA ASP A 643 -6.58 3.66 19.76
C ASP A 643 -7.21 4.87 20.48
N PRO A 644 -8.04 4.67 21.52
CA PRO A 644 -8.80 5.77 22.13
C PRO A 644 -7.90 6.78 22.86
N THR A 645 -6.75 6.35 23.37
CA THR A 645 -5.76 7.23 24.01
C THR A 645 -5.09 8.12 22.96
N TYR A 646 -4.66 7.53 21.85
CA TYR A 646 -4.07 8.26 20.72
C TYR A 646 -5.06 9.25 20.10
N ALA A 647 -6.31 8.82 19.84
CA ALA A 647 -7.36 9.68 19.29
C ALA A 647 -7.66 10.89 20.19
N ALA A 648 -7.72 10.70 21.52
CA ALA A 648 -7.91 11.80 22.46
C ALA A 648 -6.74 12.82 22.42
N LEU A 649 -5.50 12.34 22.41
CA LEU A 649 -4.30 13.19 22.32
C LEU A 649 -4.18 13.88 20.95
N ALA A 650 -4.57 13.22 19.87
CA ALA A 650 -4.59 13.80 18.52
C ALA A 650 -5.61 14.95 18.42
N ASN A 651 -6.79 14.78 19.02
CA ASN A 651 -7.81 15.82 19.10
C ASN A 651 -7.37 16.99 20.01
N GLU A 652 -6.71 16.73 21.14
CA GLU A 652 -6.09 17.79 21.96
C GLU A 652 -5.06 18.58 21.14
N ARG A 653 -4.17 17.90 20.41
CA ARG A 653 -3.17 18.52 19.53
C ARG A 653 -3.82 19.43 18.47
N LEU A 654 -4.90 18.98 17.82
CA LEU A 654 -5.64 19.78 16.82
C LEU A 654 -6.31 21.02 17.45
N GLN A 655 -6.83 20.92 18.67
CA GLN A 655 -7.35 22.08 19.41
C GLN A 655 -6.22 23.06 19.79
N LEU A 656 -5.08 22.56 20.26
CA LEU A 656 -3.92 23.40 20.58
C LEU A 656 -3.34 24.11 19.35
N MET A 657 -3.38 23.46 18.17
CA MET A 657 -2.97 24.04 16.88
C MET A 657 -3.83 25.21 16.38
N GLN A 658 -4.99 25.49 17.00
CA GLN A 658 -5.76 26.71 16.74
C GLN A 658 -5.09 28.00 17.26
N SER A 659 -3.97 27.90 17.99
CA SER A 659 -3.17 29.05 18.44
C SER A 659 -1.69 28.63 18.65
N PRO A 660 -0.99 28.22 17.58
CA PRO A 660 0.22 27.40 17.69
C PRO A 660 1.39 28.14 18.35
N VAL A 661 1.51 29.45 18.13
CA VAL A 661 2.56 30.29 18.76
C VAL A 661 2.37 30.38 20.28
N ARG A 662 1.12 30.47 20.77
CA ARG A 662 0.80 30.51 22.20
C ARG A 662 0.94 29.13 22.84
N ASN A 663 0.53 28.10 22.13
CA ASN A 663 0.40 26.75 22.64
C ASN A 663 1.63 25.87 22.35
N ALA A 664 2.71 26.40 21.77
CA ALA A 664 3.86 25.65 21.27
C ALA A 664 4.43 24.62 22.27
N ALA A 665 4.58 24.99 23.54
CA ALA A 665 5.08 24.08 24.58
C ALA A 665 4.08 22.97 24.95
N ALA A 666 2.77 23.25 24.88
CA ALA A 666 1.73 22.23 25.07
C ALA A 666 1.67 21.29 23.87
N ILE A 667 1.69 21.82 22.63
CA ILE A 667 1.74 21.02 21.40
C ILE A 667 2.94 20.07 21.43
N ALA A 668 4.13 20.54 21.82
CA ALA A 668 5.31 19.70 21.94
C ALA A 668 5.16 18.58 22.99
N ALA A 669 4.48 18.84 24.11
CA ALA A 669 4.20 17.84 25.14
C ALA A 669 3.14 16.82 24.68
N THR A 670 2.08 17.25 23.98
CA THR A 670 1.09 16.34 23.39
C THR A 670 1.69 15.50 22.25
N GLU A 671 2.58 16.07 21.42
CA GLU A 671 3.33 15.33 20.40
C GLU A 671 4.34 14.33 20.99
N GLU A 672 4.89 14.60 22.18
CA GLU A 672 5.69 13.63 22.95
C GLU A 672 4.82 12.50 23.53
N ALA A 673 3.66 12.82 24.09
CA ALA A 673 2.70 11.81 24.56
C ALA A 673 2.19 10.92 23.41
N LEU A 674 1.97 11.50 22.23
CA LEU A 674 1.63 10.77 21.00
C LEU A 674 2.76 9.85 20.56
N ARG A 675 4.03 10.31 20.54
CA ARG A 675 5.20 9.43 20.29
C ARG A 675 5.24 8.26 21.26
N GLY A 676 5.18 8.55 22.56
CA GLY A 676 5.19 7.53 23.62
C GLY A 676 4.08 6.49 23.42
N ARG A 677 2.88 6.91 23.02
CA ARG A 677 1.77 5.98 22.74
C ARG A 677 2.02 5.09 21.51
N VAL A 678 2.67 5.57 20.46
CA VAL A 678 3.08 4.70 19.33
C VAL A 678 4.18 3.72 19.77
N GLU A 679 5.15 4.15 20.57
CA GLU A 679 6.19 3.25 21.12
C GLU A 679 5.59 2.16 22.03
N GLU A 680 4.62 2.49 22.89
CA GLU A 680 3.86 1.50 23.66
C GLU A 680 3.19 0.45 22.77
N LEU A 681 2.51 0.87 21.69
CA LEU A 681 1.84 -0.03 20.75
C LEU A 681 2.84 -0.91 19.98
N ALA A 682 4.02 -0.38 19.63
CA ALA A 682 5.08 -1.12 18.95
C ALA A 682 5.72 -2.18 19.85
N LEU A 683 6.06 -1.81 21.09
CA LEU A 683 6.61 -2.75 22.08
C LEU A 683 5.58 -3.82 22.48
N ALA A 684 4.29 -3.46 22.59
CA ALA A 684 3.22 -4.42 22.83
C ALA A 684 3.02 -5.41 21.66
N ARG A 685 3.21 -4.96 20.41
CA ARG A 685 3.17 -5.84 19.23
C ARG A 685 4.36 -6.80 19.20
N ALA A 686 5.59 -6.29 19.40
CA ALA A 686 6.79 -7.13 19.45
C ALA A 686 6.71 -8.18 20.58
N ALA A 687 6.25 -7.79 21.77
CA ALA A 687 6.04 -8.74 22.86
C ALA A 687 4.96 -9.80 22.56
N ALA A 688 3.94 -9.48 21.76
CA ALA A 688 2.94 -10.45 21.32
C ALA A 688 3.49 -11.43 20.26
N GLU A 689 4.42 -10.98 19.41
CA GLU A 689 5.20 -11.79 18.47
C GLU A 689 6.14 -12.75 19.21
N ASP A 690 6.91 -12.25 20.18
CA ASP A 690 7.79 -13.07 21.04
C ASP A 690 7.01 -14.16 21.78
N VAL A 691 5.83 -13.84 22.34
CA VAL A 691 4.95 -14.81 23.01
C VAL A 691 4.40 -15.85 22.04
N LEU A 692 4.07 -15.46 20.80
CA LEU A 692 3.59 -16.38 19.77
C LEU A 692 4.70 -17.34 19.30
N LEU A 693 5.91 -16.82 19.05
CA LEU A 693 7.07 -17.64 18.67
C LEU A 693 7.56 -18.53 19.82
N ALA A 694 7.47 -18.07 21.07
CA ALA A 694 7.78 -18.90 22.25
C ALA A 694 6.79 -20.06 22.46
N LYS A 695 5.50 -19.85 22.16
CA LYS A 695 4.48 -20.91 22.16
C LYS A 695 4.64 -21.90 20.99
N TYR A 696 4.97 -21.39 19.81
CA TYR A 696 4.99 -22.15 18.56
C TYR A 696 6.31 -21.94 17.80
N PRO A 697 7.46 -22.47 18.28
CA PRO A 697 8.78 -22.17 17.70
C PRO A 697 8.93 -22.56 16.23
N PHE A 698 8.12 -23.50 15.75
CA PHE A 698 8.08 -23.93 14.35
C PHE A 698 7.59 -22.83 13.38
N PHE A 699 6.84 -21.82 13.86
CA PHE A 699 6.48 -20.67 13.02
C PHE A 699 7.69 -19.80 12.65
N ALA A 700 8.81 -19.87 13.38
CA ALA A 700 10.04 -19.13 13.01
C ALA A 700 10.64 -19.56 11.66
N ALA A 701 10.19 -20.68 11.08
CA ALA A 701 10.55 -21.13 9.74
C ALA A 701 9.62 -20.63 8.62
N LEU A 702 8.52 -19.92 8.94
CA LEU A 702 7.61 -19.36 7.95
C LEU A 702 8.11 -17.98 7.44
N PRO A 703 8.21 -17.76 6.12
CA PRO A 703 8.39 -16.42 5.56
C PRO A 703 7.26 -15.51 6.03
N GLY A 704 7.60 -14.34 6.59
CA GLY A 704 6.61 -13.40 7.13
C GLY A 704 6.07 -13.73 8.54
N ALA A 705 6.67 -14.67 9.28
CA ALA A 705 6.23 -15.05 10.64
C ALA A 705 6.04 -13.87 11.61
N VAL A 706 6.80 -12.79 11.44
CA VAL A 706 6.68 -11.50 12.17
C VAL A 706 5.25 -10.94 12.15
N LEU A 707 4.52 -11.15 11.06
CA LEU A 707 3.16 -10.65 10.89
C LEU A 707 2.10 -11.56 11.56
N LEU A 708 2.46 -12.78 12.01
CA LEU A 708 1.51 -13.70 12.67
C LEU A 708 1.00 -13.18 14.03
N ALA A 709 1.67 -12.19 14.63
CA ALA A 709 1.18 -11.48 15.82
C ALA A 709 -0.09 -10.64 15.57
N ASN A 710 -0.49 -10.46 14.31
CA ASN A 710 -1.67 -9.69 13.92
C ASN A 710 -2.98 -10.21 14.52
N GLU A 711 -3.94 -9.29 14.64
CA GLU A 711 -5.33 -9.59 15.00
C GLU A 711 -5.96 -10.69 14.13
N ASP A 712 -5.62 -10.74 12.84
CA ASP A 712 -6.20 -11.67 11.85
C ASP A 712 -5.96 -13.15 12.21
N VAL A 713 -4.79 -13.48 12.79
CA VAL A 713 -4.47 -14.84 13.26
C VAL A 713 -5.30 -15.21 14.50
N LYS A 714 -5.44 -14.27 15.44
CA LYS A 714 -6.27 -14.44 16.65
C LYS A 714 -7.77 -14.56 16.32
N ARG A 715 -8.20 -13.96 15.22
CA ARG A 715 -9.58 -13.98 14.70
C ARG A 715 -9.90 -15.22 13.85
N SER A 716 -8.91 -16.04 13.49
CA SER A 716 -9.13 -17.26 12.71
C SER A 716 -9.64 -18.42 13.59
N PRO A 717 -10.89 -18.89 13.44
CA PRO A 717 -11.44 -19.95 14.30
C PRO A 717 -10.78 -21.32 14.05
N LEU A 718 -10.31 -21.56 12.82
CA LEU A 718 -9.51 -22.75 12.51
C LEU A 718 -8.16 -22.72 13.23
N PHE A 719 -7.46 -21.59 13.17
CA PHE A 719 -6.18 -21.42 13.88
C PHE A 719 -6.36 -21.56 15.39
N ALA A 720 -7.36 -20.90 15.98
CA ALA A 720 -7.67 -21.00 17.40
C ALA A 720 -8.00 -22.44 17.85
N THR A 721 -8.72 -23.19 17.02
CA THR A 721 -9.08 -24.60 17.29
C THR A 721 -7.87 -25.53 17.23
N LEU A 722 -7.02 -25.36 16.20
CA LEU A 722 -5.77 -26.12 16.04
C LEU A 722 -4.76 -25.76 17.15
N ALA A 723 -4.69 -24.49 17.54
CA ALA A 723 -3.86 -23.98 18.62
C ALA A 723 -4.28 -24.57 19.98
N ALA A 724 -5.58 -24.61 20.26
CA ALA A 724 -6.12 -25.24 21.46
C ALA A 724 -5.81 -26.76 21.51
N ARG A 725 -5.99 -27.49 20.39
CA ARG A 725 -5.63 -28.92 20.32
C ARG A 725 -4.12 -29.15 20.47
N TYR A 726 -3.27 -28.27 19.94
CA TYR A 726 -1.82 -28.34 20.14
C TYR A 726 -1.45 -28.12 21.61
N GLU A 727 -2.02 -27.10 22.27
CA GLU A 727 -1.78 -26.84 23.68
C GLU A 727 -2.30 -27.96 24.60
N GLU A 728 -3.42 -28.59 24.24
CA GLU A 728 -3.94 -29.77 24.91
C GLU A 728 -2.99 -30.98 24.77
N LEU A 729 -2.60 -31.34 23.54
CA LEU A 729 -1.69 -32.47 23.28
C LEU A 729 -0.31 -32.26 23.90
N ALA A 730 0.25 -31.05 23.81
CA ALA A 730 1.54 -30.70 24.38
C ALA A 730 1.56 -30.67 25.92
N ALA A 731 0.39 -30.60 26.56
CA ALA A 731 0.24 -30.66 28.02
C ALA A 731 0.04 -32.09 28.58
N GLN A 732 -0.07 -33.11 27.71
CA GLN A 732 -0.27 -34.50 28.15
C GLN A 732 1.04 -35.10 28.73
N PRO A 733 0.95 -35.92 29.80
CA PRO A 733 2.13 -36.53 30.43
C PRO A 733 2.75 -37.66 29.60
N GLU A 734 1.96 -38.28 28.71
CA GLU A 734 2.40 -39.16 27.64
C GLU A 734 1.91 -38.52 26.34
N VAL A 735 2.81 -37.89 25.58
CA VAL A 735 2.48 -37.16 24.35
C VAL A 735 2.42 -38.15 23.18
N ASP A 736 1.31 -38.18 22.44
CA ASP A 736 1.29 -38.80 21.12
C ASP A 736 2.05 -37.90 20.14
N GLU A 737 3.32 -38.23 19.89
CA GLU A 737 4.20 -37.49 18.99
C GLU A 737 3.62 -37.43 17.55
N SER A 738 2.82 -38.41 17.13
CA SER A 738 2.26 -38.48 15.79
C SER A 738 1.03 -37.59 15.61
N GLU A 739 0.13 -37.55 16.59
CA GLU A 739 -0.94 -36.55 16.60
C GLU A 739 -0.39 -35.14 16.78
N LEU A 740 0.60 -34.95 17.67
CA LEU A 740 1.18 -33.63 17.89
C LEU A 740 1.86 -33.09 16.62
N GLU A 741 2.64 -33.90 15.90
CA GLU A 741 3.24 -33.48 14.62
C GLU A 741 2.19 -33.18 13.56
N THR A 742 1.13 -34.01 13.46
CA THR A 742 -0.01 -33.76 12.56
C THR A 742 -0.68 -32.41 12.85
N VAL A 743 -0.83 -32.03 14.12
CA VAL A 743 -1.41 -30.74 14.51
C VAL A 743 -0.43 -29.58 14.30
N LYS A 744 0.89 -29.76 14.47
CA LYS A 744 1.90 -28.77 14.06
C LYS A 744 1.84 -28.49 12.56
N GLU A 745 1.77 -29.54 11.74
CA GLU A 745 1.73 -29.41 10.28
C GLU A 745 0.43 -28.72 9.83
N ALA A 746 -0.71 -29.05 10.45
CA ALA A 746 -1.97 -28.33 10.24
C ALA A 746 -1.92 -26.86 10.70
N LEU A 747 -1.24 -26.55 11.82
CA LEU A 747 -1.01 -25.17 12.27
C LEU A 747 -0.12 -24.39 11.29
N LEU A 748 0.97 -25.00 10.82
CA LEU A 748 1.87 -24.42 9.80
C LEU A 748 1.12 -24.13 8.51
N GLN A 749 0.31 -25.08 8.02
CA GLN A 749 -0.53 -24.88 6.83
C GLN A 749 -1.58 -23.78 7.06
N SER A 750 -2.23 -23.73 8.22
CA SER A 750 -3.19 -22.67 8.53
C SER A 750 -2.54 -21.29 8.66
N ALA A 751 -1.33 -21.19 9.20
CA ALA A 751 -0.58 -19.94 9.30
C ALA A 751 -0.09 -19.47 7.93
N ALA A 752 0.51 -20.38 7.14
CA ALA A 752 0.96 -20.10 5.78
C ALA A 752 -0.20 -19.65 4.87
N ARG A 753 -1.39 -20.26 5.02
CA ARG A 753 -2.59 -19.84 4.26
C ARG A 753 -3.08 -18.45 4.65
N LEU A 754 -3.04 -18.09 5.93
CA LEU A 754 -3.40 -16.74 6.37
C LEU A 754 -2.41 -15.68 5.84
N LEU A 755 -1.11 -16.01 5.82
CA LEU A 755 -0.06 -15.17 5.23
C LEU A 755 -0.16 -15.06 3.69
N SER A 756 -0.57 -16.12 2.99
CA SER A 756 -0.81 -16.06 1.54
C SER A 756 -2.09 -15.27 1.21
N GLU A 757 -3.18 -15.47 1.95
CA GLU A 757 -4.40 -14.64 1.88
C GLU A 757 -4.10 -13.15 2.20
N GLU A 758 -3.03 -12.85 2.94
CA GLU A 758 -2.53 -11.50 3.26
C GLU A 758 -1.70 -10.93 2.10
N LYS A 759 -0.72 -11.69 1.58
CA LYS A 759 0.09 -11.37 0.39
C LYS A 759 -0.79 -11.11 -0.86
N GLU A 760 -1.78 -11.97 -1.11
CA GLU A 760 -2.75 -11.81 -2.20
C GLU A 760 -3.62 -10.55 -2.03
N ALA A 761 -3.99 -10.19 -0.80
CA ALA A 761 -4.79 -8.99 -0.54
C ALA A 761 -3.98 -7.70 -0.75
N GLU A 762 -2.71 -7.67 -0.35
CA GLU A 762 -1.79 -6.55 -0.65
C GLU A 762 -1.53 -6.43 -2.16
N GLN A 763 -1.33 -7.54 -2.87
CA GLN A 763 -1.19 -7.56 -4.33
C GLN A 763 -2.44 -7.01 -5.03
N ALA A 764 -3.63 -7.49 -4.67
CA ALA A 764 -4.88 -7.00 -5.24
C ALA A 764 -5.15 -5.51 -4.93
N ALA A 765 -4.74 -5.03 -3.75
CA ALA A 765 -4.83 -3.62 -3.39
C ALA A 765 -3.90 -2.75 -4.25
N ALA A 766 -2.68 -3.21 -4.50
CA ALA A 766 -1.71 -2.54 -5.36
C ALA A 766 -2.13 -2.51 -6.84
N GLU A 767 -2.60 -3.64 -7.40
CA GLU A 767 -3.14 -3.72 -8.76
C GLU A 767 -4.35 -2.79 -8.95
N ALA A 768 -5.26 -2.76 -7.98
CA ALA A 768 -6.45 -1.92 -8.01
C ALA A 768 -6.12 -0.42 -8.02
N ARG A 769 -4.96 -0.02 -7.46
CA ARG A 769 -4.45 1.35 -7.49
C ARG A 769 -3.78 1.71 -8.83
N GLN A 770 -3.11 0.75 -9.47
CA GLN A 770 -2.46 0.97 -10.77
C GLN A 770 -3.44 1.01 -11.95
N CYS A 771 -4.56 0.27 -11.87
CA CYS A 771 -5.55 0.23 -12.93
C CYS A 771 -6.44 1.50 -12.99
N PRO A 772 -6.35 2.35 -14.03
CA PRO A 772 -7.39 3.35 -14.28
C PRO A 772 -8.72 2.65 -14.58
N PRO A 773 -9.87 3.27 -14.27
CA PRO A 773 -11.18 2.64 -14.47
C PRO A 773 -11.39 2.30 -15.95
N ARG A 774 -11.40 1.01 -16.28
CA ARG A 774 -11.57 0.51 -17.65
C ARG A 774 -12.85 1.06 -18.26
N ALA A 775 -12.72 1.95 -19.24
CA ALA A 775 -13.83 2.38 -20.08
C ALA A 775 -14.33 1.17 -20.89
N VAL A 776 -15.40 0.53 -20.41
CA VAL A 776 -16.05 -0.59 -21.10
C VAL A 776 -16.63 -0.06 -22.40
N SER A 777 -15.94 -0.34 -23.51
CA SER A 777 -16.35 0.08 -24.84
C SER A 777 -17.55 -0.75 -25.29
N HIS A 778 -18.76 -0.27 -24.97
CA HIS A 778 -20.00 -0.79 -25.53
C HIS A 778 -20.07 -0.52 -27.04
N VAL A 779 -19.43 -1.40 -27.81
CA VAL A 779 -19.72 -1.58 -29.23
C VAL A 779 -21.19 -1.98 -29.34
N ARG A 780 -22.01 -1.14 -29.98
CA ARG A 780 -23.41 -1.44 -30.25
C ARG A 780 -23.52 -2.57 -31.28
N ALA A 781 -24.39 -3.52 -30.98
CA ALA A 781 -25.20 -4.24 -31.96
C ALA A 781 -26.63 -3.70 -31.88
#